data_AF-A0A8D3EDU0-F1
#
_entry.id   AF-A0A8D3EDU0-F1
#
_cell.length_a   1.000
_cell.length_b   1.000
_cell.length_c   1.000
_cell.angle_alpha   90.00
_cell.angle_beta   90.00
_cell.angle_gamma   90.00
#
_symmetry.space_group_name_H-M   'P 1'
#
loop_
_entity.id
_entity.type
_entity.pdbx_description
1 polymer ?
#
loop_
_entity_poly.entity_id
_entity_poly.type
_entity_poly.pdbx_seq_one_letter_code
_entity_poly.pdbx_strand_id
1 'polypeptide(L)'
;AVFPMTLVFFFVSCSCTFVSFSKPPSNPRSRFPRCNLCSVLKVLIKLTMYHVAVKSPHYPDTELFHLRSSRPTSFILLPPRFFFLSSSSGCAIIRPPRDGGIRYRGLTQEQILPVDYEIEYICRGNRVIVGPKVRKCLPNGTWTDIAQNSTCRKSLFFILILIPLPPLPPVLLCSFVLSQISIFSDKPCWDAPKPTCLCECLCHNKKLYIGALFPMSGGWPGGQACMPSAQMALDLVNNRSDILPDYELELIHYDSMCDPGEATKLLYDLLYTEPIKIVLMPGCSGVSTLVAEAARMWNLIVLSYGSSSPALSNRQRFPTFFRTHPSATLHNPTRVRLFQKWKWTRIATIQQTTEVFTSTLDDLEQRTKEAGIEISVRQSFLTDPAVAVKNLKRQDARIIVGLFYETEARKVFCEVFKEKLYGKKYVWFLIGWYADNWFKIKDPAINCTVENMTEAVEGHVTTEIVMLNPETVRGVSNMTSQEFISALMSRLGGMNPEETGGFQEAPLAYDAVWALALALNKTVAPLKAKGRRLEDFNYNNHDITAEIYRALNTSSFEGVSGQVVFDAQGSRMAMTLIEQLQGAGPPADRTVVIEEYRFLSQKLFAAVSVFAGLGILFGIVCLTFNIYNGNVRYIQNSQPYLNNMTAVGCMMALAAVFPLGIDGHHVHRSQFPVVCQFRLWLLGLGFSLAYGSMFTKIWWVHTLFTKKDEKKEKKKQHLEPWKLYATVGVLLAIDFLSLMIWQIVDPLHITVEKFTKEAPKEDLDVLIQPLLEHCSSEKMNTWLGVVYGYKGLLLLLGIFLAYETKSVSTEKINDHRAVGMAIYNVAVLCLITAPVTMILSSQQDASFAFASLAIVFSAYITLVVLFVPKMRRLITRGEWQSEQQDTLKTGSSTNNNDEEKSRQLERENRELQKIIQEVKTLYRHIHIIIIIKHVHPNTRRSL
;
A
#
# COMPACT_ATOMS: atom_id res chain seq x y z
N ALA A 1 34.24 -39.91 -15.09
CA ALA A 1 35.17 -40.68 -15.95
C ALA A 1 34.42 -41.89 -16.51
N VAL A 2 34.90 -42.48 -17.62
CA VAL A 2 34.43 -43.75 -18.22
C VAL A 2 32.96 -43.77 -18.72
N PHE A 3 32.78 -43.37 -19.98
CA PHE A 3 32.25 -44.13 -21.16
C PHE A 3 31.46 -45.46 -20.94
N PRO A 4 30.62 -45.94 -21.90
CA PRO A 4 30.53 -45.57 -23.35
C PRO A 4 29.05 -45.32 -23.82
N MET A 5 28.60 -45.30 -25.10
CA MET A 5 29.22 -45.48 -26.44
C MET A 5 28.47 -44.70 -27.59
N THR A 6 28.21 -45.36 -28.72
CA THR A 6 27.66 -44.96 -30.05
C THR A 6 26.13 -45.18 -30.16
N LEU A 7 25.40 -44.74 -31.22
CA LEU A 7 25.73 -44.59 -32.65
C LEU A 7 25.02 -43.39 -33.32
N VAL A 8 25.38 -43.07 -34.57
CA VAL A 8 25.12 -41.80 -35.28
C VAL A 8 24.55 -42.04 -36.69
N PHE A 9 23.71 -41.11 -37.18
CA PHE A 9 23.66 -40.73 -38.61
C PHE A 9 23.40 -39.21 -38.78
N PHE A 10 23.47 -38.70 -40.02
CA PHE A 10 24.08 -37.40 -40.34
C PHE A 10 23.16 -36.39 -41.05
N PHE A 11 23.34 -35.08 -40.78
CA PHE A 11 23.55 -33.96 -41.73
C PHE A 11 23.82 -32.68 -40.87
N VAL A 12 24.95 -31.94 -40.88
CA VAL A 12 25.68 -31.20 -41.96
C VAL A 12 24.89 -29.98 -42.46
N SER A 13 25.38 -28.72 -42.35
CA SER A 13 26.70 -28.23 -41.89
C SER A 13 26.77 -26.73 -41.52
N CYS A 14 27.83 -26.37 -40.75
CA CYS A 14 28.61 -25.09 -40.74
C CYS A 14 27.91 -23.72 -40.52
N SER A 15 28.49 -22.70 -39.89
CA SER A 15 29.75 -22.49 -39.12
C SER A 15 29.53 -21.27 -38.18
N CYS A 16 30.10 -21.16 -36.97
CA CYS A 16 31.51 -20.86 -36.61
C CYS A 16 32.05 -19.55 -37.24
N THR A 17 32.81 -18.66 -36.57
CA THR A 17 33.73 -18.81 -35.41
C THR A 17 33.82 -17.42 -34.71
N PHE A 18 33.69 -17.21 -33.38
CA PHE A 18 34.52 -17.59 -32.20
C PHE A 18 35.85 -16.80 -32.04
N VAL A 19 36.11 -16.31 -30.81
CA VAL A 19 37.41 -16.10 -30.08
C VAL A 19 37.42 -14.80 -29.23
N SER A 20 38.11 -14.86 -28.08
CA SER A 20 38.25 -13.85 -27.00
C SER A 20 39.74 -13.63 -26.68
N PHE A 21 40.15 -12.56 -25.96
CA PHE A 21 41.18 -12.66 -24.89
C PHE A 21 41.41 -11.38 -24.04
N SER A 22 41.50 -11.57 -22.70
CA SER A 22 42.28 -10.91 -21.63
C SER A 22 42.61 -9.38 -21.54
N LYS A 23 42.45 -8.85 -20.31
CA LYS A 23 43.09 -7.66 -19.66
C LYS A 23 44.61 -7.90 -19.38
N PRO A 24 45.44 -7.00 -18.76
CA PRO A 24 45.28 -5.63 -18.19
C PRO A 24 46.36 -4.64 -18.79
N PRO A 25 47.03 -3.63 -18.14
CA PRO A 25 46.87 -2.91 -16.85
C PRO A 25 47.07 -1.35 -16.87
N SER A 26 47.12 -0.75 -15.66
CA SER A 26 47.80 0.51 -15.23
C SER A 26 47.36 1.91 -15.72
N ASN A 27 47.75 2.94 -14.95
CA ASN A 27 47.31 4.36 -14.96
C ASN A 27 48.46 5.20 -14.32
N PRO A 28 48.82 6.42 -14.78
CA PRO A 28 48.31 7.63 -14.10
C PRO A 28 48.18 8.94 -14.93
N ARG A 29 47.15 9.74 -14.58
CA ARG A 29 47.13 11.23 -14.49
C ARG A 29 47.52 12.15 -15.70
N SER A 30 46.46 12.71 -16.29
CA SER A 30 46.12 14.17 -16.29
C SER A 30 46.54 15.14 -17.43
N ARG A 31 45.54 15.97 -17.80
CA ARG A 31 45.53 17.29 -18.51
C ARG A 31 45.87 17.38 -20.02
N PHE A 32 44.80 17.54 -20.83
CA PHE A 32 44.56 18.51 -21.93
C PHE A 32 45.74 19.29 -22.55
N PRO A 33 45.77 19.54 -23.90
CA PRO A 33 44.75 20.44 -24.50
C PRO A 33 44.41 20.33 -26.03
N ARG A 34 43.38 21.12 -26.45
CA ARG A 34 43.11 21.73 -27.79
C ARG A 34 42.63 20.90 -29.01
N CYS A 35 41.49 21.33 -29.59
CA CYS A 35 41.21 21.61 -31.03
C CYS A 35 41.25 20.45 -32.07
N ASN A 36 40.51 20.45 -33.21
CA ASN A 36 39.48 21.35 -33.77
C ASN A 36 38.68 20.68 -34.92
N LEU A 37 37.49 21.23 -35.25
CA LEU A 37 36.60 20.95 -36.43
C LEU A 37 36.00 19.52 -36.54
N CYS A 38 34.76 19.25 -37.01
CA CYS A 38 33.94 19.68 -38.17
C CYS A 38 34.34 19.04 -39.53
N SER A 39 33.43 18.59 -40.42
CA SER A 39 31.93 18.55 -40.44
C SER A 39 31.45 17.17 -40.99
N VAL A 40 30.26 16.90 -41.58
CA VAL A 40 29.52 17.54 -42.69
C VAL A 40 28.10 16.96 -42.79
N LEU A 41 27.06 17.80 -43.00
CA LEU A 41 26.05 17.54 -44.05
C LEU A 41 25.30 18.80 -44.54
N LYS A 42 25.66 19.24 -45.76
CA LYS A 42 24.85 19.99 -46.77
C LYS A 42 24.23 21.35 -46.35
N VAL A 43 24.77 22.48 -46.84
CA VAL A 43 24.48 23.16 -48.15
C VAL A 43 23.18 23.99 -48.08
N LEU A 44 23.24 25.33 -47.98
CA LEU A 44 23.31 26.34 -49.08
C LEU A 44 22.08 26.29 -50.01
N ILE A 45 21.42 27.38 -50.45
CA ILE A 45 21.71 28.84 -50.48
C ILE A 45 20.34 29.59 -50.67
N LYS A 46 20.07 30.92 -50.54
CA LYS A 46 20.72 32.23 -50.25
C LYS A 46 19.93 32.93 -49.09
N LEU A 47 20.09 34.15 -48.56
CA LEU A 47 20.40 35.55 -49.00
C LEU A 47 19.30 36.20 -49.88
N THR A 48 18.93 37.47 -49.76
CA THR A 48 19.49 38.73 -49.18
C THR A 48 18.36 39.52 -48.47
N MET A 49 18.44 40.69 -47.78
CA MET A 49 19.45 41.67 -47.26
C MET A 49 18.67 42.57 -46.22
N TYR A 50 19.18 43.67 -45.64
CA TYR A 50 20.27 43.87 -44.65
C TYR A 50 20.22 45.34 -44.15
N HIS A 51 20.63 45.62 -42.89
CA HIS A 51 20.89 46.97 -42.30
C HIS A 51 19.69 47.95 -42.12
N VAL A 52 19.78 49.01 -41.29
CA VAL A 52 20.15 49.11 -39.85
C VAL A 52 19.88 50.54 -39.32
N ALA A 53 19.15 50.63 -38.20
CA ALA A 53 19.15 51.66 -37.15
C ALA A 53 18.89 53.17 -37.42
N VAL A 54 18.60 53.85 -36.29
CA VAL A 54 18.73 55.30 -35.97
C VAL A 54 17.46 56.19 -36.07
N LYS A 55 17.20 56.87 -34.94
CA LYS A 55 16.39 58.08 -34.69
C LYS A 55 14.84 58.03 -34.66
N SER A 56 14.31 58.69 -33.62
CA SER A 56 13.02 59.39 -33.56
C SER A 56 13.22 60.85 -34.08
N PRO A 57 12.19 61.71 -34.33
CA PRO A 57 11.16 62.08 -33.32
C PRO A 57 9.75 62.49 -33.85
N HIS A 58 8.89 62.88 -32.90
CA HIS A 58 7.71 63.76 -32.98
C HIS A 58 6.35 63.32 -33.61
N TYR A 59 5.32 63.85 -32.93
CA TYR A 59 3.93 64.23 -33.30
C TYR A 59 3.64 64.46 -34.80
N PRO A 60 2.36 64.40 -35.28
CA PRO A 60 1.14 64.88 -34.58
C PRO A 60 -0.11 63.97 -34.79
N ASP A 61 -1.40 64.32 -34.55
CA ASP A 61 -2.08 65.52 -34.00
C ASP A 61 -3.42 65.14 -33.25
N THR A 62 -4.41 66.06 -33.26
CA THR A 62 -5.80 66.02 -32.76
C THR A 62 -6.82 65.26 -33.63
N GLU A 63 -7.92 64.84 -33.00
CA GLU A 63 -9.31 64.90 -33.52
C GLU A 63 -10.26 65.11 -32.31
N LEU A 64 -11.51 65.54 -32.54
CA LEU A 64 -12.38 66.15 -31.51
C LEU A 64 -13.84 65.63 -31.53
N PHE A 65 -14.67 66.12 -30.60
CA PHE A 65 -16.15 65.99 -30.56
C PHE A 65 -16.74 64.59 -30.22
N HIS A 66 -17.99 64.44 -29.71
CA HIS A 66 -19.04 65.43 -29.35
C HIS A 66 -19.97 64.94 -28.20
N LEU A 67 -20.62 65.90 -27.50
CA LEU A 67 -21.96 65.93 -26.85
C LEU A 67 -22.71 64.62 -26.51
N ARG A 68 -23.37 64.45 -25.35
CA ARG A 68 -24.37 65.32 -24.64
C ARG A 68 -24.30 65.07 -23.11
N SER A 69 -24.62 65.94 -22.14
CA SER A 69 -25.42 67.18 -21.99
C SER A 69 -26.85 67.02 -21.44
N SER A 70 -27.05 67.33 -20.14
CA SER A 70 -28.28 67.93 -19.59
C SER A 70 -28.02 68.60 -18.22
N ARG A 71 -28.42 69.88 -18.07
CA ARG A 71 -28.49 70.70 -16.82
C ARG A 71 -30.01 70.83 -16.43
N PRO A 72 -30.58 71.84 -15.72
CA PRO A 72 -30.03 73.04 -15.01
C PRO A 72 -30.74 73.58 -13.72
N THR A 73 -30.09 74.58 -13.06
CA THR A 73 -30.67 75.77 -12.31
C THR A 73 -31.57 75.54 -11.05
N SER A 74 -31.74 76.45 -10.07
CA SER A 74 -31.42 77.90 -9.84
C SER A 74 -30.86 78.09 -8.39
N PHE A 75 -30.13 79.13 -7.91
CA PHE A 75 -30.18 80.61 -8.02
C PHE A 75 -31.42 81.27 -7.33
N ILE A 76 -31.34 82.29 -6.44
CA ILE A 76 -30.22 83.09 -5.81
C ILE A 76 -30.40 83.09 -4.24
N LEU A 77 -30.13 84.06 -3.31
CA LEU A 77 -29.79 85.52 -3.20
C LEU A 77 -29.02 85.80 -1.85
N LEU A 78 -28.62 87.06 -1.53
CA LEU A 78 -27.81 87.51 -0.35
C LEU A 78 -28.10 89.01 0.00
N PRO A 79 -27.47 89.66 1.04
CA PRO A 79 -27.57 89.53 2.51
C PRO A 79 -28.05 90.89 3.16
N PRO A 80 -27.90 91.21 4.47
CA PRO A 80 -26.62 91.78 5.00
C PRO A 80 -26.30 91.72 6.54
N ARG A 81 -24.98 91.62 6.90
CA ARG A 81 -24.28 92.21 8.09
C ARG A 81 -24.77 91.86 9.53
N PHE A 82 -24.00 91.83 10.63
CA PHE A 82 -22.64 92.26 11.07
C PHE A 82 -22.15 91.27 12.19
N PHE A 83 -21.07 91.40 12.99
CA PHE A 83 -20.03 92.44 13.20
C PHE A 83 -18.58 91.84 13.34
N PHE A 84 -17.98 91.71 14.55
CA PHE A 84 -16.53 91.43 14.76
C PHE A 84 -16.14 90.78 16.13
N LEU A 85 -14.88 90.29 16.21
CA LEU A 85 -13.95 90.17 17.37
C LEU A 85 -13.94 88.95 18.34
N SER A 86 -12.92 88.10 18.16
CA SER A 86 -11.86 87.67 19.12
C SER A 86 -12.14 87.45 20.63
N SER A 87 -11.76 86.26 21.15
CA SER A 87 -10.97 86.14 22.40
C SER A 87 -10.25 84.78 22.54
N SER A 88 -9.45 84.63 23.61
CA SER A 88 -8.44 83.59 23.87
C SER A 88 -8.94 82.24 24.42
N SER A 89 -8.09 81.22 24.29
CA SER A 89 -8.24 79.89 24.89
C SER A 89 -7.95 79.87 26.41
N GLY A 90 -8.78 79.17 27.19
CA GLY A 90 -8.57 78.89 28.62
C GLY A 90 -8.72 77.41 28.97
N CYS A 91 -8.38 77.03 30.20
CA CYS A 91 -8.35 75.63 30.65
C CYS A 91 -9.75 75.01 30.76
N ALA A 92 -9.99 73.90 30.06
CA ALA A 92 -11.26 73.15 30.09
C ALA A 92 -11.15 71.85 30.90
N ILE A 93 -12.21 71.50 31.65
CA ILE A 93 -12.30 70.30 32.49
C ILE A 93 -13.01 69.18 31.71
N ILE A 94 -12.41 67.99 31.66
CA ILE A 94 -13.02 66.79 31.08
C ILE A 94 -13.52 65.88 32.21
N ARG A 95 -14.74 65.33 32.07
CA ARG A 95 -15.31 64.31 32.98
C ARG A 95 -15.46 62.98 32.25
N PRO A 96 -15.15 61.82 32.89
CA PRO A 96 -15.33 60.52 32.25
C PRO A 96 -16.82 60.09 32.17
N PRO A 97 -17.19 59.25 31.19
CA PRO A 97 -18.51 58.61 31.08
C PRO A 97 -18.69 57.48 32.11
N ARG A 98 -19.87 56.83 32.10
CA ARG A 98 -20.53 56.37 33.33
C ARG A 98 -20.31 54.92 33.77
N ASP A 99 -19.70 54.06 32.95
CA ASP A 99 -19.66 52.61 33.16
C ASP A 99 -18.23 52.08 33.30
N GLY A 100 -17.84 51.74 34.54
CA GLY A 100 -16.49 51.26 34.89
C GLY A 100 -16.16 51.49 36.37
N GLY A 101 -16.70 50.66 37.26
CA GLY A 101 -16.65 50.90 38.71
C GLY A 101 -15.42 50.34 39.44
N ILE A 102 -14.90 51.10 40.40
CA ILE A 102 -13.99 50.64 41.45
C ILE A 102 -14.70 50.77 42.81
N ARG A 103 -14.63 49.74 43.67
CA ARG A 103 -15.19 49.77 45.04
C ARG A 103 -14.13 50.12 46.07
N TYR A 104 -14.45 51.06 46.96
CA TYR A 104 -13.71 51.32 48.19
C TYR A 104 -14.40 50.62 49.38
N ARG A 105 -13.62 50.24 50.41
CA ARG A 105 -14.17 49.73 51.69
C ARG A 105 -14.46 50.91 52.62
N GLY A 106 -15.69 51.00 53.15
CA GLY A 106 -15.96 51.73 54.40
C GLY A 106 -17.09 52.78 54.41
N LEU A 107 -17.77 53.05 53.29
CA LEU A 107 -18.85 54.04 53.21
C LEU A 107 -20.12 53.48 52.57
N THR A 108 -21.28 53.99 53.01
CA THR A 108 -22.62 53.66 52.49
C THR A 108 -23.11 54.72 51.49
N GLN A 109 -24.21 54.42 50.80
CA GLN A 109 -24.47 54.90 49.43
C GLN A 109 -25.07 56.32 49.31
N GLU A 110 -25.24 57.07 50.40
CA GLU A 110 -26.06 58.30 50.45
C GLU A 110 -25.34 59.54 51.00
N GLN A 111 -24.03 59.67 50.79
CA GLN A 111 -23.29 60.90 51.12
C GLN A 111 -22.50 61.42 49.92
N ILE A 112 -22.68 62.72 49.62
CA ILE A 112 -21.92 63.49 48.63
C ILE A 112 -21.03 64.46 49.40
N LEU A 113 -19.71 64.36 49.24
CA LEU A 113 -18.75 65.35 49.74
C LEU A 113 -18.20 66.23 48.60
N PRO A 114 -17.74 67.45 48.92
CA PRO A 114 -17.28 68.42 47.93
C PRO A 114 -15.85 68.17 47.45
N VAL A 115 -15.41 69.01 46.51
CA VAL A 115 -14.09 68.94 45.87
C VAL A 115 -13.01 69.50 46.80
N ASP A 116 -12.17 68.62 47.36
CA ASP A 116 -10.69 68.73 47.40
C ASP A 116 -10.10 67.54 48.19
N TYR A 117 -9.12 66.83 47.62
CA TYR A 117 -8.41 65.73 48.28
C TYR A 117 -6.94 65.67 47.81
N GLU A 118 -5.99 65.75 48.75
CA GLU A 118 -4.58 65.43 48.51
C GLU A 118 -4.32 63.91 48.64
N ILE A 119 -3.27 63.42 47.98
CA ILE A 119 -2.80 62.03 48.10
C ILE A 119 -1.52 62.01 48.94
N GLU A 120 -1.62 61.55 50.18
CA GLU A 120 -0.46 61.36 51.07
C GLU A 120 0.24 60.03 50.78
N TYR A 121 1.57 60.08 50.55
CA TYR A 121 2.39 58.90 50.24
C TYR A 121 3.17 58.41 51.47
N ILE A 122 2.72 57.32 52.10
CA ILE A 122 3.44 56.66 53.20
C ILE A 122 4.58 55.79 52.64
N CYS A 123 5.81 56.32 52.65
CA CYS A 123 7.00 55.59 52.20
C CYS A 123 7.38 54.44 53.15
N ARG A 124 7.23 53.19 52.70
CA ARG A 124 7.93 52.03 53.28
C ARG A 124 9.30 51.85 52.62
N GLY A 125 10.31 51.47 53.40
CA GLY A 125 11.69 51.34 52.92
C GLY A 125 11.86 50.30 51.81
N ASN A 126 12.91 50.50 51.00
CA ASN A 126 13.42 49.59 49.96
C ASN A 126 12.67 49.55 48.61
N ARG A 127 11.91 50.59 48.24
CA ARG A 127 11.55 50.87 46.83
C ARG A 127 11.67 52.37 46.51
N VAL A 128 12.17 52.68 45.31
CA VAL A 128 12.09 54.01 44.71
C VAL A 128 10.81 54.08 43.87
N ILE A 129 10.04 55.14 44.01
CA ILE A 129 8.83 55.42 43.22
C ILE A 129 8.97 56.82 42.63
N VAL A 130 8.68 56.97 41.35
CA VAL A 130 8.61 58.26 40.64
C VAL A 130 7.16 58.48 40.24
N GLY A 131 6.57 59.58 40.71
CA GLY A 131 5.20 59.98 40.36
C GLY A 131 5.13 60.83 39.08
N PRO A 132 3.94 61.00 38.49
CA PRO A 132 3.74 61.86 37.33
C PRO A 132 3.94 63.35 37.69
N LYS A 133 4.39 64.14 36.70
CA LYS A 133 4.54 65.59 36.84
C LYS A 133 3.18 66.28 36.78
N VAL A 134 2.83 67.08 37.79
CA VAL A 134 1.56 67.82 37.87
C VAL A 134 1.80 69.29 37.57
N ARG A 135 0.91 69.92 36.78
CA ARG A 135 0.88 71.37 36.57
C ARG A 135 -0.22 72.00 37.42
N LYS A 136 0.04 73.15 38.04
CA LYS A 136 -0.99 73.95 38.73
C LYS A 136 -1.58 74.96 37.74
N CYS A 137 -2.89 75.11 37.73
CA CYS A 137 -3.55 76.23 37.06
C CYS A 137 -3.48 77.46 37.98
N LEU A 138 -3.02 78.59 37.45
CA LEU A 138 -2.92 79.85 38.17
C LEU A 138 -4.22 80.67 38.03
N PRO A 139 -4.51 81.61 38.96
CA PRO A 139 -5.73 82.43 38.91
C PRO A 139 -5.89 83.31 37.65
N ASN A 140 -4.84 83.45 36.85
CA ASN A 140 -4.84 84.16 35.57
C ASN A 140 -5.18 83.25 34.36
N GLY A 141 -5.54 81.97 34.59
CA GLY A 141 -5.89 81.02 33.53
C GLY A 141 -4.71 80.33 32.82
N THR A 142 -3.48 80.50 33.32
CA THR A 142 -2.27 79.87 32.75
C THR A 142 -1.77 78.68 33.58
N TRP A 143 -1.00 77.78 32.96
CA TRP A 143 -0.37 76.64 33.63
C TRP A 143 1.04 76.98 34.12
N THR A 144 1.44 76.44 35.27
CA THR A 144 2.85 76.46 35.71
C THR A 144 3.75 75.58 34.84
N ASP A 145 5.00 75.99 34.65
CA ASP A 145 5.98 75.27 33.84
C ASP A 145 6.57 74.01 34.53
N ILE A 146 7.20 73.13 33.74
CA ILE A 146 7.69 71.82 34.22
C ILE A 146 9.17 71.89 34.62
N ALA A 147 9.44 72.15 35.91
CA ALA A 147 10.82 72.22 36.43
C ALA A 147 10.99 71.92 37.94
N GLN A 148 10.69 70.69 38.40
CA GLN A 148 11.44 69.97 39.45
C GLN A 148 10.85 68.57 39.74
N ASN A 149 11.68 67.67 40.29
CA ASN A 149 11.26 66.36 40.83
C ASN A 149 11.39 66.36 42.36
N SER A 150 10.40 65.85 43.08
CA SER A 150 10.45 65.70 44.54
C SER A 150 11.21 64.43 44.96
N THR A 151 12.47 64.55 45.36
CA THR A 151 13.29 63.41 45.84
C THR A 151 13.45 63.43 47.35
N CYS A 152 12.89 62.43 48.05
CA CYS A 152 13.12 62.24 49.49
C CYS A 152 14.48 61.54 49.71
N ARG A 153 15.41 62.20 50.41
CA ARG A 153 16.76 61.66 50.69
C ARG A 153 17.03 61.75 52.20
N LYS A 154 17.36 60.61 52.83
CA LYS A 154 17.71 60.57 54.25
C LYS A 154 19.17 61.00 54.46
N SER A 155 19.40 61.93 55.38
CA SER A 155 20.75 62.33 55.80
C SER A 155 21.25 61.42 56.91
N LEU A 156 22.56 61.12 56.91
CA LEU A 156 23.32 60.62 58.05
C LEU A 156 24.82 60.93 57.82
N PHE A 157 25.58 61.06 58.91
CA PHE A 157 26.87 61.74 58.98
C PHE A 157 27.98 60.82 59.52
N PHE A 158 29.25 61.19 59.25
CA PHE A 158 30.48 60.58 59.79
C PHE A 158 30.79 59.12 59.34
N ILE A 159 32.04 58.63 59.33
CA ILE A 159 33.30 59.19 59.86
C ILE A 159 34.49 59.03 58.89
N LEU A 160 35.60 59.70 59.19
CA LEU A 160 36.86 59.78 58.42
C LEU A 160 37.72 58.50 58.50
N ILE A 161 38.50 58.19 57.45
CA ILE A 161 39.85 57.55 57.50
C ILE A 161 40.59 57.81 56.17
N LEU A 162 41.93 57.75 56.18
CA LEU A 162 42.84 58.24 55.11
C LEU A 162 43.71 57.12 54.47
N ILE A 163 44.34 57.45 53.32
CA ILE A 163 45.67 56.97 52.84
C ILE A 163 45.76 55.52 52.27
N PRO A 164 46.54 55.22 51.19
CA PRO A 164 47.14 56.06 50.13
C PRO A 164 47.10 55.50 48.65
N LEU A 165 47.74 56.25 47.75
CA LEU A 165 48.48 55.96 46.47
C LEU A 165 49.03 54.53 46.20
N PRO A 166 49.56 54.14 45.00
CA PRO A 166 50.08 54.95 43.85
C PRO A 166 49.64 54.49 42.40
N PRO A 167 50.20 55.04 41.28
CA PRO A 167 49.61 54.93 39.93
C PRO A 167 50.52 54.43 38.76
N LEU A 168 49.95 54.39 37.52
CA LEU A 168 50.60 54.33 36.19
C LEU A 168 51.38 53.02 35.83
N PRO A 169 51.95 52.83 34.60
CA PRO A 169 52.04 53.70 33.42
C PRO A 169 51.43 53.15 32.10
N PRO A 170 51.35 53.97 31.02
CA PRO A 170 50.88 53.56 29.68
C PRO A 170 52.01 53.12 28.74
N VAL A 171 51.66 52.57 27.58
CA VAL A 171 52.54 52.48 26.39
C VAL A 171 51.93 53.28 25.25
N LEU A 172 52.69 54.27 24.78
CA LEU A 172 52.38 55.07 23.59
C LEU A 172 53.18 54.52 22.40
N LEU A 173 52.67 54.68 21.17
CA LEU A 173 53.50 54.51 19.97
C LEU A 173 53.18 55.62 18.97
N CYS A 174 54.16 56.50 18.78
CA CYS A 174 54.02 57.74 18.01
C CYS A 174 54.09 57.50 16.49
N SER A 175 53.58 58.47 15.73
CA SER A 175 54.26 58.95 14.53
C SER A 175 54.04 60.46 14.38
N PHE A 176 55.14 61.19 14.18
CA PHE A 176 55.15 62.65 14.00
C PHE A 176 54.86 63.02 12.54
N VAL A 177 54.21 64.16 12.31
CA VAL A 177 54.76 65.28 11.52
C VAL A 177 54.35 66.59 12.22
N LEU A 178 55.18 67.64 12.18
CA LEU A 178 55.00 68.89 12.92
C LEU A 178 55.40 70.10 12.07
N SER A 179 54.44 70.96 11.70
CA SER A 179 54.64 72.29 11.07
C SER A 179 53.27 72.99 10.91
N GLN A 180 53.05 74.29 11.13
CA GLN A 180 53.82 75.34 11.83
C GLN A 180 52.79 76.39 12.35
N ILE A 181 53.20 77.27 13.27
CA ILE A 181 52.39 78.42 13.72
C ILE A 181 52.89 79.70 13.05
N SER A 182 51.97 80.59 12.64
CA SER A 182 52.26 81.98 12.25
C SER A 182 51.02 82.85 12.43
N ILE A 183 51.20 84.10 12.90
CA ILE A 183 50.12 85.06 13.19
C ILE A 183 50.63 86.48 12.85
N PHE A 184 49.95 87.24 11.97
CA PHE A 184 49.45 88.62 12.22
C PHE A 184 48.87 89.36 10.99
N SER A 185 47.97 90.32 11.29
CA SER A 185 47.49 91.51 10.55
C SER A 185 46.74 91.49 9.20
N ASP A 186 45.46 91.90 9.29
CA ASP A 186 44.82 93.07 8.65
C ASP A 186 44.78 93.28 7.10
N LYS A 187 43.62 92.88 6.51
CA LYS A 187 42.67 93.66 5.66
C LYS A 187 43.13 94.39 4.37
N PRO A 188 42.22 94.62 3.37
CA PRO A 188 40.94 93.94 3.05
C PRO A 188 40.73 93.64 1.53
N CYS A 189 39.58 93.01 1.18
CA CYS A 189 38.97 92.92 -0.18
C CYS A 189 39.71 92.07 -1.25
N TRP A 190 39.11 91.19 -2.05
CA TRP A 190 37.75 90.57 -2.12
C TRP A 190 37.89 89.11 -2.67
N ASP A 191 36.88 88.24 -2.87
CA ASP A 191 35.44 88.23 -2.54
C ASP A 191 34.93 86.78 -2.38
N ALA A 192 33.71 86.63 -1.86
CA ALA A 192 32.75 85.50 -2.00
C ALA A 192 33.15 84.06 -1.55
N PRO A 193 32.18 83.21 -1.14
CA PRO A 193 30.83 83.49 -0.63
C PRO A 193 30.74 83.34 0.90
N LYS A 194 29.53 83.49 1.47
CA LYS A 194 29.29 83.37 2.92
C LYS A 194 29.55 81.94 3.44
N PRO A 195 30.16 81.75 4.62
CA PRO A 195 30.14 80.46 5.29
C PRO A 195 28.71 80.16 5.76
N THR A 196 28.12 79.08 5.27
CA THR A 196 26.85 78.56 5.78
C THR A 196 27.06 78.10 7.22
N CYS A 197 26.24 78.56 8.17
CA CYS A 197 26.22 77.97 9.50
C CYS A 197 25.69 76.54 9.39
N LEU A 198 26.62 75.58 9.32
CA LEU A 198 26.31 74.16 9.44
C LEU A 198 25.97 73.90 10.92
N CYS A 199 24.71 74.18 11.26
CA CYS A 199 24.15 73.72 12.52
C CYS A 199 24.05 72.20 12.41
N GLU A 200 25.02 71.49 12.99
CA GLU A 200 24.85 70.10 13.35
C GLU A 200 23.76 70.01 14.43
N CYS A 201 22.51 70.04 13.98
CA CYS A 201 21.46 69.40 14.73
C CYS A 201 21.88 67.94 14.89
N LEU A 202 22.13 67.53 16.13
CA LEU A 202 22.08 66.13 16.54
C LEU A 202 20.63 65.65 16.35
N CYS A 203 20.28 65.35 15.10
CA CYS A 203 19.03 64.74 14.70
C CYS A 203 19.02 63.31 15.25
N HIS A 204 18.57 63.18 16.50
CA HIS A 204 18.30 61.87 17.08
C HIS A 204 17.19 61.21 16.25
N ASN A 205 17.51 60.10 15.57
CA ASN A 205 16.56 59.36 14.75
C ASN A 205 15.29 59.04 15.56
N LYS A 206 14.12 59.23 14.96
CA LYS A 206 12.85 59.03 15.67
C LYS A 206 12.54 57.54 15.77
N LYS A 207 12.46 57.04 17.00
CA LYS A 207 12.16 55.63 17.28
C LYS A 207 10.72 55.28 16.92
N LEU A 208 10.54 54.25 16.09
CA LEU A 208 9.28 53.64 15.71
C LEU A 208 9.24 52.22 16.30
N TYR A 209 8.25 51.95 17.15
CA TYR A 209 8.20 50.71 17.94
C TYR A 209 7.34 49.64 17.29
N ILE A 210 7.85 48.42 17.27
CA ILE A 210 7.16 47.22 16.77
C ILE A 210 6.84 46.33 17.98
N GLY A 211 5.59 45.88 18.10
CA GLY A 211 5.19 44.93 19.15
C GLY A 211 5.27 43.51 18.63
N ALA A 212 5.97 42.60 19.30
CA ALA A 212 6.13 41.22 18.85
C ALA A 212 5.78 40.18 19.92
N LEU A 213 5.26 39.04 19.47
CA LEU A 213 4.88 37.90 20.31
C LEU A 213 5.56 36.64 19.77
N PHE A 214 6.75 36.37 20.30
CA PHE A 214 7.53 35.17 19.97
C PHE A 214 7.14 34.05 20.93
N PRO A 215 6.92 32.80 20.49
CA PRO A 215 6.66 31.67 21.37
C PRO A 215 7.98 30.97 21.69
N MET A 216 8.55 31.18 22.88
CA MET A 216 9.80 30.50 23.28
C MET A 216 9.55 29.06 23.75
N SER A 217 8.28 28.74 24.03
CA SER A 217 7.78 27.46 24.53
C SER A 217 6.38 27.17 23.96
N GLY A 218 5.78 26.03 24.35
CA GLY A 218 4.45 25.61 23.91
C GLY A 218 4.46 24.71 22.68
N GLY A 219 3.33 24.66 21.96
CA GLY A 219 3.12 23.73 20.83
C GLY A 219 4.00 23.98 19.59
N TRP A 220 4.63 25.14 19.49
CA TRP A 220 5.68 25.46 18.52
C TRP A 220 6.61 26.51 19.14
N PRO A 221 7.80 26.12 19.65
CA PRO A 221 8.73 27.02 20.34
C PRO A 221 9.55 27.89 19.38
N GLY A 222 8.95 28.36 18.28
CA GLY A 222 9.64 28.99 17.16
C GLY A 222 10.32 30.33 17.45
N GLY A 223 10.06 30.93 18.61
CA GLY A 223 10.69 32.16 19.07
C GLY A 223 12.20 32.06 19.26
N GLN A 224 12.71 30.85 19.55
CA GLN A 224 14.12 30.63 19.91
C GLN A 224 15.08 31.06 18.79
N ALA A 225 14.81 30.68 17.53
CA ALA A 225 15.57 31.19 16.38
C ALA A 225 14.95 32.43 15.72
N CYS A 226 13.62 32.60 15.75
CA CYS A 226 12.97 33.73 15.07
C CYS A 226 13.24 35.09 15.74
N MET A 227 13.40 35.16 17.07
CA MET A 227 13.69 36.43 17.75
C MET A 227 15.12 36.94 17.46
N PRO A 228 16.20 36.14 17.60
CA PRO A 228 17.55 36.56 17.19
C PRO A 228 17.64 36.92 15.71
N SER A 229 16.88 36.24 14.85
CA SER A 229 16.78 36.52 13.41
C SER A 229 16.10 37.88 13.12
N ALA A 230 14.96 38.16 13.74
CA ALA A 230 14.29 39.46 13.63
C ALA A 230 15.16 40.60 14.16
N GLN A 231 15.86 40.41 15.28
CA GLN A 231 16.81 41.39 15.80
C GLN A 231 17.98 41.62 14.82
N MET A 232 18.52 40.57 14.21
CA MET A 232 19.57 40.68 13.19
C MET A 232 19.12 41.48 11.96
N ALA A 233 17.85 41.39 11.55
CA ALA A 233 17.31 42.23 10.49
C ALA A 233 17.21 43.71 10.92
N LEU A 234 16.77 43.99 12.14
CA LEU A 234 16.66 45.36 12.67
C LEU A 234 18.02 46.05 12.77
N ASP A 235 19.04 45.36 13.29
CA ASP A 235 20.41 45.87 13.39
C ASP A 235 20.95 46.30 12.01
N LEU A 236 20.62 45.53 10.96
CA LEU A 236 21.06 45.79 9.58
C LEU A 236 20.23 46.84 8.85
N VAL A 237 18.95 46.98 9.18
CA VAL A 237 18.07 48.05 8.67
C VAL A 237 18.44 49.40 9.29
N ASN A 238 18.62 49.47 10.61
CA ASN A 238 18.94 50.72 11.32
C ASN A 238 20.34 51.23 10.96
N ASN A 239 21.27 50.35 10.59
CA ASN A 239 22.61 50.71 10.10
C ASN A 239 22.61 51.23 8.63
N ARG A 240 21.45 51.31 7.96
CA ARG A 240 21.32 51.72 6.55
C ARG A 240 20.54 53.02 6.37
N SER A 241 21.29 54.09 6.10
CA SER A 241 20.76 55.43 5.82
C SER A 241 19.95 55.55 4.53
N ASP A 242 19.97 54.55 3.64
CA ASP A 242 19.16 54.52 2.41
C ASP A 242 17.73 53.96 2.62
N ILE A 243 17.45 53.34 3.78
CA ILE A 243 16.15 52.72 4.07
C ILE A 243 15.25 53.63 4.90
N LEU A 244 15.72 54.13 6.05
CA LEU A 244 14.94 55.00 6.95
C LEU A 244 15.84 56.07 7.62
N PRO A 245 16.33 57.08 6.88
CA PRO A 245 17.31 58.03 7.41
C PRO A 245 16.83 58.85 8.62
N ASP A 246 15.54 59.21 8.68
CA ASP A 246 14.94 60.01 9.74
C ASP A 246 14.52 59.19 11.00
N TYR A 247 14.55 57.85 10.93
CA TYR A 247 13.89 56.95 11.88
C TYR A 247 14.80 55.81 12.36
N GLU A 248 14.40 55.13 13.44
CA GLU A 248 15.05 53.94 13.99
C GLU A 248 13.95 52.93 14.37
N LEU A 249 14.09 51.65 14.01
CA LEU A 249 13.11 50.61 14.36
C LEU A 249 13.52 49.90 15.66
N GLU A 250 12.61 49.82 16.64
CA GLU A 250 12.85 49.16 17.93
C GLU A 250 11.77 48.10 18.25
N LEU A 251 12.17 46.96 18.83
CA LEU A 251 11.33 45.76 18.97
C LEU A 251 10.99 45.42 20.42
N ILE A 252 9.77 45.75 20.82
CA ILE A 252 9.22 45.39 22.13
C ILE A 252 8.58 44.01 22.01
N HIS A 253 9.13 43.01 22.70
CA HIS A 253 8.75 41.62 22.53
C HIS A 253 8.46 40.89 23.84
N TYR A 254 7.54 39.92 23.79
CA TYR A 254 7.18 39.06 24.92
C TYR A 254 7.10 37.58 24.50
N ASP A 255 7.30 36.66 25.46
CA ASP A 255 7.04 35.23 25.26
C ASP A 255 5.53 34.95 25.32
N SER A 256 4.96 34.52 24.20
CA SER A 256 3.55 34.15 24.09
C SER A 256 3.24 32.69 24.46
N MET A 257 4.26 31.85 24.67
CA MET A 257 4.13 30.41 24.95
C MET A 257 3.24 29.63 23.95
N CYS A 258 3.02 30.20 22.76
CA CYS A 258 2.03 29.78 21.76
C CYS A 258 0.56 29.79 22.24
N ASP A 259 0.26 30.32 23.43
CA ASP A 259 -1.06 30.26 24.07
C ASP A 259 -1.89 31.54 23.82
N PRO A 260 -3.15 31.42 23.33
CA PRO A 260 -4.02 32.58 23.12
C PRO A 260 -4.43 33.32 24.40
N GLY A 261 -4.47 32.66 25.56
CA GLY A 261 -4.87 33.26 26.84
C GLY A 261 -3.80 34.23 27.36
N GLU A 262 -2.57 33.74 27.52
CA GLU A 262 -1.44 34.58 27.92
C GLU A 262 -1.12 35.64 26.85
N ALA A 263 -1.20 35.28 25.55
CA ALA A 263 -1.06 36.26 24.47
C ALA A 263 -2.14 37.36 24.48
N THR A 264 -3.36 37.09 24.97
CA THR A 264 -4.38 38.15 25.16
C THR A 264 -3.87 39.18 26.16
N LYS A 265 -3.36 38.74 27.32
CA LYS A 265 -2.80 39.61 28.37
C LYS A 265 -1.61 40.43 27.86
N LEU A 266 -0.66 39.78 27.18
CA LEU A 266 0.50 40.46 26.59
C LEU A 266 0.14 41.44 25.46
N LEU A 267 -0.95 41.18 24.73
CA LEU A 267 -1.50 42.13 23.75
C LEU A 267 -2.09 43.38 24.44
N TYR A 268 -2.78 43.23 25.57
CA TYR A 268 -3.22 44.40 26.36
C TYR A 268 -2.01 45.20 26.88
N ASP A 269 -0.98 44.54 27.41
CA ASP A 269 0.25 45.22 27.84
C ASP A 269 0.93 45.95 26.68
N LEU A 270 1.03 45.34 25.49
CA LEU A 270 1.56 46.00 24.28
C LEU A 270 0.74 47.21 23.83
N LEU A 271 -0.60 47.15 23.90
CA LEU A 271 -1.48 48.21 23.37
C LEU A 271 -1.66 49.40 24.33
N TYR A 272 -1.68 49.15 25.65
CA TYR A 272 -2.00 50.17 26.66
C TYR A 272 -0.78 50.74 27.39
N THR A 273 0.44 50.25 27.13
CA THR A 273 1.69 50.88 27.58
C THR A 273 2.26 51.84 26.53
N GLU A 274 2.84 52.96 26.96
CA GLU A 274 3.80 53.69 26.13
C GLU A 274 5.06 52.85 25.91
N PRO A 275 5.77 53.00 24.78
CA PRO A 275 5.45 53.84 23.62
C PRO A 275 4.36 53.22 22.73
N ILE A 276 3.85 53.98 21.75
CA ILE A 276 2.87 53.49 20.75
C ILE A 276 3.57 52.55 19.75
N LYS A 277 2.95 51.41 19.45
CA LYS A 277 3.48 50.41 18.50
C LYS A 277 2.84 50.65 17.12
N ILE A 278 3.61 50.64 16.04
CA ILE A 278 3.13 50.91 14.66
C ILE A 278 2.63 49.64 13.93
N VAL A 279 3.19 48.48 14.26
CA VAL A 279 2.85 47.16 13.70
C VAL A 279 2.96 46.09 14.80
N LEU A 280 2.14 45.04 14.69
CA LEU A 280 2.21 43.85 15.54
C LEU A 280 2.74 42.62 14.77
N MET A 281 3.65 41.86 15.38
CA MET A 281 4.29 40.67 14.80
C MET A 281 4.08 39.42 15.66
N PRO A 282 2.94 38.70 15.50
CA PRO A 282 2.68 37.44 16.19
C PRO A 282 3.27 36.22 15.45
N GLY A 283 3.82 35.26 16.21
CA GLY A 283 4.32 33.99 15.68
C GLY A 283 3.23 32.94 15.45
N CYS A 284 2.83 32.24 16.51
CA CYS A 284 1.91 31.09 16.43
C CYS A 284 0.56 31.42 15.77
N SER A 285 -0.05 30.42 15.12
CA SER A 285 -1.33 30.60 14.41
C SER A 285 -2.50 30.98 15.30
N GLY A 286 -2.70 30.33 16.46
CA GLY A 286 -3.79 30.71 17.37
C GLY A 286 -3.68 32.14 17.91
N VAL A 287 -2.44 32.53 18.26
CA VAL A 287 -2.10 33.91 18.66
C VAL A 287 -2.31 34.89 17.50
N SER A 288 -1.92 34.53 16.28
CA SER A 288 -2.07 35.38 15.09
C SER A 288 -3.52 35.60 14.71
N THR A 289 -4.38 34.56 14.81
CA THR A 289 -5.84 34.68 14.65
C THR A 289 -6.43 35.69 15.64
N LEU A 290 -6.11 35.56 16.93
CA LEU A 290 -6.55 36.49 17.98
C LEU A 290 -6.09 37.93 17.71
N VAL A 291 -4.79 38.13 17.47
CA VAL A 291 -4.19 39.46 17.28
C VAL A 291 -4.74 40.13 16.02
N ALA A 292 -4.90 39.38 14.91
CA ALA A 292 -5.45 39.92 13.66
C ALA A 292 -6.93 40.31 13.76
N GLU A 293 -7.74 39.56 14.50
CA GLU A 293 -9.16 39.86 14.73
C GLU A 293 -9.36 41.08 15.64
N ALA A 294 -8.45 41.28 16.61
CA ALA A 294 -8.44 42.42 17.52
C ALA A 294 -7.88 43.70 16.87
N ALA A 295 -6.75 43.61 16.15
CA ALA A 295 -5.96 44.76 15.66
C ALA A 295 -6.75 45.77 14.81
N ARG A 296 -7.79 45.32 14.10
CA ARG A 296 -8.70 46.21 13.34
C ARG A 296 -9.36 47.29 14.19
N MET A 297 -9.53 47.07 15.50
CA MET A 297 -10.11 48.05 16.44
C MET A 297 -9.14 49.17 16.83
N TRP A 298 -7.83 48.95 16.65
CA TRP A 298 -6.76 49.93 16.88
C TRP A 298 -6.10 50.42 15.58
N ASN A 299 -6.75 50.18 14.44
CA ASN A 299 -6.22 50.48 13.10
C ASN A 299 -4.79 49.93 12.88
N LEU A 300 -4.46 48.77 13.42
CA LEU A 300 -3.10 48.20 13.35
C LEU A 300 -2.94 47.22 12.19
N ILE A 301 -1.77 47.27 11.56
CA ILE A 301 -1.27 46.21 10.67
C ILE A 301 -0.72 45.08 11.53
N VAL A 302 -1.00 43.84 11.13
CA VAL A 302 -0.45 42.63 11.75
C VAL A 302 0.38 41.89 10.70
N LEU A 303 1.67 41.70 10.96
CA LEU A 303 2.61 41.01 10.07
C LEU A 303 3.14 39.75 10.77
N SER A 304 2.48 38.60 10.56
CA SER A 304 2.92 37.34 11.16
C SER A 304 4.11 36.75 10.41
N TYR A 305 5.13 36.32 11.14
CA TYR A 305 6.29 35.65 10.57
C TYR A 305 6.18 34.11 10.57
N GLY A 306 5.24 33.54 11.35
CA GLY A 306 5.15 32.10 11.62
C GLY A 306 3.78 31.45 11.41
N SER A 307 2.72 32.21 11.09
CA SER A 307 1.37 31.63 11.02
C SER A 307 1.02 31.05 9.65
N SER A 308 0.88 29.73 9.59
CA SER A 308 0.47 28.98 8.40
C SER A 308 -1.05 28.81 8.19
N SER A 309 -1.90 29.18 9.16
CA SER A 309 -3.35 28.85 9.17
C SER A 309 -4.10 29.34 7.91
N PRO A 310 -4.80 28.45 7.17
CA PRO A 310 -5.64 28.86 6.04
C PRO A 310 -6.71 29.90 6.40
N ALA A 311 -7.29 29.84 7.60
CA ALA A 311 -8.38 30.73 8.02
C ALA A 311 -8.00 32.23 7.97
N LEU A 312 -6.73 32.56 8.25
CA LEU A 312 -6.19 33.91 8.23
C LEU A 312 -6.18 34.57 6.83
N SER A 313 -6.38 33.79 5.76
CA SER A 313 -6.53 34.30 4.39
C SER A 313 -7.86 35.03 4.14
N ASN A 314 -8.82 34.97 5.08
CA ASN A 314 -10.12 35.64 4.95
C ASN A 314 -10.02 37.15 5.21
N ARG A 315 -9.87 37.94 4.14
CA ARG A 315 -9.81 39.40 4.16
C ARG A 315 -11.03 40.11 4.79
N GLN A 316 -12.20 39.48 4.87
CA GLN A 316 -13.38 40.07 5.53
C GLN A 316 -13.25 40.05 7.06
N ARG A 317 -12.62 39.00 7.61
CA ARG A 317 -12.34 38.86 9.05
C ARG A 317 -11.01 39.51 9.45
N PHE A 318 -10.01 39.44 8.56
CA PHE A 318 -8.64 39.90 8.79
C PHE A 318 -8.18 40.95 7.75
N PRO A 319 -8.76 42.17 7.77
CA PRO A 319 -8.53 43.16 6.73
C PRO A 319 -7.09 43.69 6.69
N THR A 320 -6.43 43.83 7.85
CA THR A 320 -5.09 44.42 7.99
C THR A 320 -3.95 43.41 8.23
N PHE A 321 -4.22 42.12 8.00
CA PHE A 321 -3.26 41.04 8.20
C PHE A 321 -2.33 40.82 6.98
N PHE A 322 -1.06 40.52 7.23
CA PHE A 322 -0.10 40.00 6.26
C PHE A 322 0.76 38.93 6.93
N ARG A 323 1.40 38.07 6.14
CA ARG A 323 2.36 37.09 6.64
C ARG A 323 3.46 36.73 5.66
N THR A 324 4.70 36.69 6.12
CA THR A 324 5.83 36.14 5.36
C THR A 324 5.82 34.61 5.36
N HIS A 325 5.20 33.97 6.36
CA HIS A 325 4.89 32.55 6.30
C HIS A 325 3.85 32.27 5.19
N PRO A 326 4.12 31.35 4.26
CA PRO A 326 3.12 30.95 3.26
C PRO A 326 1.94 30.18 3.88
N SER A 327 0.79 30.12 3.19
CA SER A 327 -0.38 29.39 3.71
C SER A 327 -0.24 27.88 3.57
N ALA A 328 -0.75 27.12 4.55
CA ALA A 328 -0.75 25.65 4.51
C ALA A 328 -1.52 25.07 3.29
N THR A 329 -2.44 25.83 2.68
CA THR A 329 -3.14 25.42 1.44
C THR A 329 -2.20 25.28 0.24
N LEU A 330 -1.02 25.91 0.25
CA LEU A 330 -0.07 25.88 -0.88
C LEU A 330 0.43 24.45 -1.19
N HIS A 331 0.42 23.54 -0.21
CA HIS A 331 0.72 22.13 -0.42
C HIS A 331 -0.33 21.40 -1.28
N ASN A 332 -1.58 21.84 -1.25
CA ASN A 332 -2.69 21.08 -1.82
C ASN A 332 -2.71 21.08 -3.37
N PRO A 333 -2.44 22.19 -4.08
CA PRO A 333 -2.16 22.16 -5.52
C PRO A 333 -1.07 21.16 -5.90
N THR A 334 0.02 21.11 -5.13
CA THR A 334 1.15 20.19 -5.36
C THR A 334 0.76 18.73 -5.13
N ARG A 335 0.03 18.42 -4.04
CA ARG A 335 -0.52 17.08 -3.76
C ARG A 335 -1.48 16.63 -4.87
N VAL A 336 -2.45 17.46 -5.25
CA VAL A 336 -3.38 17.17 -6.35
C VAL A 336 -2.65 16.95 -7.68
N ARG A 337 -1.60 17.75 -7.96
CA ARG A 337 -0.80 17.57 -9.17
C ARG A 337 0.00 16.27 -9.17
N LEU A 338 0.49 15.82 -8.02
CA LEU A 338 1.12 14.51 -7.85
C LEU A 338 0.12 13.36 -8.03
N PHE A 339 -1.08 13.45 -7.44
CA PHE A 339 -2.15 12.46 -7.63
C PHE A 339 -2.52 12.32 -9.11
N GLN A 340 -2.67 13.43 -9.84
CA GLN A 340 -2.87 13.45 -11.30
C GLN A 340 -1.70 12.79 -12.06
N LYS A 341 -0.45 13.13 -11.71
CA LYS A 341 0.77 12.58 -12.34
C LYS A 341 0.84 11.05 -12.20
N TRP A 342 0.45 10.53 -11.04
CA TRP A 342 0.41 9.08 -10.74
C TRP A 342 -0.93 8.41 -11.04
N LYS A 343 -1.91 9.15 -11.60
CA LYS A 343 -3.26 8.69 -11.98
C LYS A 343 -4.07 8.08 -10.81
N TRP A 344 -3.86 8.57 -9.60
CA TRP A 344 -4.65 8.16 -8.42
C TRP A 344 -5.96 8.95 -8.33
N THR A 345 -7.08 8.22 -8.34
CA THR A 345 -8.43 8.79 -8.33
C THR A 345 -9.16 8.65 -6.99
N ARG A 346 -8.57 7.91 -6.02
CA ARG A 346 -9.14 7.68 -4.69
C ARG A 346 -8.04 7.82 -3.64
N ILE A 347 -8.29 8.62 -2.60
CA ILE A 347 -7.35 8.87 -1.50
C ILE A 347 -8.06 8.76 -0.14
N ALA A 348 -7.29 8.61 0.93
CA ALA A 348 -7.74 8.69 2.31
C ALA A 348 -6.99 9.81 3.05
N THR A 349 -7.60 10.36 4.10
CA THR A 349 -7.05 11.48 4.86
C THR A 349 -7.22 11.26 6.35
N ILE A 350 -6.15 11.43 7.13
CA ILE A 350 -6.14 11.36 8.60
C ILE A 350 -5.54 12.64 9.17
N GLN A 351 -6.30 13.33 10.02
CA GLN A 351 -5.88 14.59 10.63
C GLN A 351 -5.95 14.59 12.16
N GLN A 352 -5.10 15.40 12.79
CA GLN A 352 -5.33 15.88 14.15
C GLN A 352 -6.39 17.00 14.12
N THR A 353 -7.28 17.04 15.11
CA THR A 353 -8.38 18.03 15.19
C THR A 353 -7.88 19.41 15.63
N THR A 354 -7.12 20.07 14.76
CA THR A 354 -6.59 21.44 14.91
C THR A 354 -7.15 22.33 13.79
N GLU A 355 -7.37 23.63 14.04
CA GLU A 355 -7.91 24.58 13.03
C GLU A 355 -7.09 24.57 11.72
N VAL A 356 -5.75 24.58 11.85
CA VAL A 356 -4.82 24.60 10.72
C VAL A 356 -4.99 23.37 9.82
N PHE A 357 -5.04 22.17 10.41
CA PHE A 357 -5.17 20.92 9.64
C PHE A 357 -6.57 20.76 9.05
N THR A 358 -7.62 21.09 9.81
CA THR A 358 -9.02 21.02 9.37
C THR A 358 -9.26 21.90 8.15
N SER A 359 -8.89 23.18 8.24
CA SER A 359 -9.04 24.11 7.11
C SER A 359 -8.10 23.82 5.94
N THR A 360 -6.98 23.12 6.17
CA THR A 360 -6.11 22.60 5.08
C THR A 360 -6.76 21.39 4.39
N LEU A 361 -7.47 20.54 5.12
CA LEU A 361 -8.19 19.40 4.56
C LEU A 361 -9.43 19.85 3.77
N ASP A 362 -10.15 20.86 4.24
CA ASP A 362 -11.34 21.36 3.52
C ASP A 362 -10.98 22.03 2.17
N ASP A 363 -9.85 22.75 2.10
CA ASP A 363 -9.27 23.23 0.83
C ASP A 363 -8.80 22.07 -0.08
N LEU A 364 -8.24 20.99 0.50
CA LEU A 364 -7.85 19.80 -0.24
C LEU A 364 -9.08 19.05 -0.81
N GLU A 365 -10.17 18.97 -0.04
CA GLU A 365 -11.44 18.34 -0.46
C GLU A 365 -12.06 19.10 -1.64
N GLN A 366 -12.04 20.45 -1.62
CA GLN A 366 -12.46 21.25 -2.76
C GLN A 366 -11.58 20.95 -4.01
N ARG A 367 -10.25 21.04 -3.88
CA ARG A 367 -9.33 20.88 -5.02
C ARG A 367 -9.31 19.45 -5.60
N THR A 368 -9.48 18.43 -4.77
CA THR A 368 -9.57 17.03 -5.22
C THR A 368 -10.88 16.80 -5.98
N LYS A 369 -12.00 17.34 -5.50
CA LYS A 369 -13.30 17.34 -6.19
C LYS A 369 -13.25 18.05 -7.54
N GLU A 370 -12.62 19.24 -7.62
CA GLU A 370 -12.37 19.96 -8.88
C GLU A 370 -11.48 19.16 -9.85
N ALA A 371 -10.55 18.34 -9.33
CA ALA A 371 -9.66 17.49 -10.11
C ALA A 371 -10.22 16.09 -10.46
N GLY A 372 -11.45 15.76 -10.04
CA GLY A 372 -12.06 14.44 -10.27
C GLY A 372 -11.47 13.31 -9.40
N ILE A 373 -11.00 13.63 -8.19
CA ILE A 373 -10.39 12.72 -7.22
C ILE A 373 -11.30 12.61 -5.99
N GLU A 374 -11.61 11.38 -5.57
CA GLU A 374 -12.47 11.09 -4.41
C GLU A 374 -11.65 10.93 -3.12
N ILE A 375 -12.06 11.59 -2.03
CA ILE A 375 -11.62 11.23 -0.66
C ILE A 375 -12.54 10.11 -0.17
N SER A 376 -12.10 8.85 -0.29
CA SER A 376 -12.91 7.67 0.05
C SER A 376 -13.01 7.40 1.54
N VAL A 377 -12.07 7.93 2.35
CA VAL A 377 -12.06 7.79 3.82
C VAL A 377 -11.49 9.05 4.46
N ARG A 378 -12.30 9.76 5.26
CA ARG A 378 -11.88 10.86 6.14
C ARG A 378 -11.85 10.35 7.58
N GLN A 379 -10.72 10.52 8.28
CA GLN A 379 -10.55 10.20 9.71
C GLN A 379 -9.95 11.40 10.46
N SER A 380 -10.26 11.52 11.75
CA SER A 380 -9.73 12.57 12.61
C SER A 380 -9.54 12.06 14.04
N PHE A 381 -8.50 12.52 14.72
CA PHE A 381 -8.23 12.20 16.13
C PHE A 381 -7.83 13.45 16.93
N LEU A 382 -8.01 13.41 18.25
CA LEU A 382 -7.59 14.49 19.15
C LEU A 382 -6.26 14.17 19.85
N THR A 383 -6.12 12.95 20.37
CA THR A 383 -4.96 12.50 21.18
C THR A 383 -4.56 11.04 20.97
N ASP A 384 -5.51 10.14 20.67
CA ASP A 384 -5.26 8.73 20.33
C ASP A 384 -5.57 8.45 18.85
N PRO A 385 -4.57 8.09 18.02
CA PRO A 385 -4.78 7.74 16.62
C PRO A 385 -5.17 6.27 16.37
N ALA A 386 -5.11 5.37 17.37
CA ALA A 386 -5.19 3.92 17.15
C ALA A 386 -6.49 3.46 16.45
N VAL A 387 -7.63 4.05 16.83
CA VAL A 387 -8.92 3.76 16.19
C VAL A 387 -8.97 4.26 14.74
N ALA A 388 -8.38 5.42 14.46
CA ALA A 388 -8.33 5.99 13.12
C ALA A 388 -7.45 5.15 12.17
N VAL A 389 -6.28 4.68 12.64
CA VAL A 389 -5.39 3.79 11.87
C VAL A 389 -6.07 2.45 11.59
N LYS A 390 -6.75 1.84 12.58
CA LYS A 390 -7.54 0.62 12.40
C LYS A 390 -8.67 0.78 11.38
N ASN A 391 -9.32 1.94 11.34
CA ASN A 391 -10.35 2.23 10.33
C ASN A 391 -9.76 2.40 8.92
N LEU A 392 -8.61 3.08 8.77
CA LEU A 392 -7.90 3.15 7.48
C LEU A 392 -7.54 1.74 6.97
N LYS A 393 -7.01 0.88 7.85
CA LYS A 393 -6.67 -0.52 7.54
C LYS A 393 -7.90 -1.33 7.11
N ARG A 394 -9.02 -1.20 7.84
CA ARG A 394 -10.28 -1.90 7.56
C ARG A 394 -10.93 -1.51 6.22
N GLN A 395 -10.64 -0.32 5.71
CA GLN A 395 -11.18 0.21 4.45
C GLN A 395 -10.23 0.05 3.24
N ASP A 396 -9.11 -0.67 3.40
CA ASP A 396 -8.03 -0.81 2.39
C ASP A 396 -7.55 0.56 1.83
N ALA A 397 -7.38 1.54 2.72
CA ALA A 397 -6.86 2.86 2.36
C ALA A 397 -5.38 2.76 1.95
N ARG A 398 -5.06 3.10 0.69
CA ARG A 398 -3.70 2.94 0.12
C ARG A 398 -2.91 4.23 -0.02
N ILE A 399 -3.53 5.29 -0.54
CA ILE A 399 -2.92 6.62 -0.63
C ILE A 399 -3.46 7.44 0.54
N ILE A 400 -2.59 7.79 1.49
CA ILE A 400 -2.99 8.34 2.79
C ILE A 400 -2.31 9.70 3.00
N VAL A 401 -3.10 10.75 3.23
CA VAL A 401 -2.60 12.09 3.60
C VAL A 401 -2.69 12.27 5.11
N GLY A 402 -1.56 12.48 5.77
CA GLY A 402 -1.43 12.76 7.19
C GLY A 402 -1.28 14.26 7.47
N LEU A 403 -2.15 14.81 8.32
CA LEU A 403 -2.14 16.23 8.73
C LEU A 403 -2.17 16.35 10.26
N PHE A 404 -0.99 16.30 10.88
CA PHE A 404 -0.81 16.30 12.34
C PHE A 404 0.55 16.91 12.70
N TYR A 405 0.81 17.16 13.99
CA TYR A 405 2.15 17.58 14.46
C TYR A 405 3.10 16.39 14.64
N GLU A 406 4.41 16.65 14.67
CA GLU A 406 5.48 15.64 14.79
C GLU A 406 5.33 14.69 16.00
N THR A 407 4.91 15.23 17.16
CA THR A 407 4.63 14.47 18.38
C THR A 407 3.49 13.46 18.20
N GLU A 408 2.48 13.81 17.42
CA GLU A 408 1.39 12.91 17.06
C GLU A 408 1.79 11.98 15.90
N ALA A 409 2.69 12.42 15.00
CA ALA A 409 3.24 11.57 13.95
C ALA A 409 3.94 10.35 14.54
N ARG A 410 4.73 10.50 15.62
CA ARG A 410 5.36 9.37 16.32
C ARG A 410 4.33 8.36 16.83
N LYS A 411 3.21 8.81 17.40
CA LYS A 411 2.11 7.92 17.85
C LYS A 411 1.40 7.25 16.68
N VAL A 412 1.04 8.01 15.65
CA VAL A 412 0.39 7.50 14.42
C VAL A 412 1.25 6.41 13.79
N PHE A 413 2.55 6.66 13.58
CA PHE A 413 3.42 5.69 12.92
C PHE A 413 3.72 4.45 13.78
N CYS A 414 3.71 4.57 15.10
CA CYS A 414 3.77 3.40 15.99
C CYS A 414 2.51 2.51 15.91
N GLU A 415 1.31 3.08 15.71
CA GLU A 415 0.09 2.30 15.44
C GLU A 415 0.06 1.75 14.00
N VAL A 416 0.56 2.50 13.01
CA VAL A 416 0.73 2.06 11.62
C VAL A 416 1.65 0.84 11.50
N PHE A 417 2.71 0.78 12.31
CA PHE A 417 3.57 -0.40 12.42
C PHE A 417 2.77 -1.62 12.93
N LYS A 418 2.05 -1.47 14.05
CA LYS A 418 1.26 -2.55 14.67
C LYS A 418 0.18 -3.10 13.72
N GLU A 419 -0.52 -2.22 13.01
CA GLU A 419 -1.57 -2.59 12.02
C GLU A 419 -1.02 -2.96 10.64
N LYS A 420 0.32 -2.92 10.46
CA LYS A 420 1.03 -3.17 9.19
C LYS A 420 0.44 -2.38 8.02
N LEU A 421 0.31 -1.05 8.19
CA LEU A 421 -0.24 -0.10 7.22
C LEU A 421 0.89 0.69 6.50
N TYR A 422 1.99 0.00 6.23
CA TYR A 422 3.23 0.53 5.63
C TYR A 422 3.80 -0.46 4.59
N GLY A 423 4.87 -0.08 3.88
CA GLY A 423 5.47 -0.87 2.82
C GLY A 423 4.72 -0.75 1.47
N LYS A 424 5.10 -1.60 0.49
CA LYS A 424 4.85 -1.41 -0.97
C LYS A 424 3.41 -1.15 -1.42
N LYS A 425 2.41 -1.40 -0.57
CA LYS A 425 0.98 -1.24 -0.88
C LYS A 425 0.40 0.12 -0.47
N TYR A 426 1.14 0.91 0.31
CA TYR A 426 0.67 2.16 0.91
C TYR A 426 1.63 3.30 0.59
N VAL A 427 1.10 4.50 0.35
CA VAL A 427 1.89 5.73 0.17
C VAL A 427 1.37 6.77 1.13
N TRP A 428 2.24 7.21 2.03
CA TRP A 428 1.97 8.27 2.99
C TRP A 428 2.44 9.62 2.46
N PHE A 429 1.57 10.63 2.54
CA PHE A 429 1.90 12.04 2.32
C PHE A 429 1.91 12.77 3.65
N LEU A 430 3.05 13.35 4.01
CA LEU A 430 3.23 14.13 5.23
C LEU A 430 3.53 15.61 4.91
N ILE A 431 3.66 16.40 5.97
CA ILE A 431 4.15 17.77 5.97
C ILE A 431 5.66 17.70 6.22
N GLY A 432 6.48 18.40 5.43
CA GLY A 432 7.96 18.36 5.56
C GLY A 432 8.56 19.22 6.68
N TRP A 433 7.75 19.86 7.53
CA TRP A 433 8.23 20.71 8.64
C TRP A 433 8.64 19.92 9.90
N TYR A 434 9.00 18.65 9.77
CA TYR A 434 9.51 17.83 10.87
C TYR A 434 11.03 17.82 10.82
N ALA A 435 11.71 17.62 11.96
CA ALA A 435 13.17 17.43 11.93
C ALA A 435 13.52 16.13 11.16
N ASP A 436 14.59 16.12 10.35
CA ASP A 436 14.99 14.98 9.50
C ASP A 436 15.09 13.63 10.24
N ASN A 437 15.34 13.69 11.55
CA ASN A 437 15.50 12.56 12.45
C ASN A 437 14.29 12.30 13.39
N TRP A 438 13.13 12.94 13.16
CA TRP A 438 11.97 12.97 14.07
C TRP A 438 11.49 11.59 14.58
N PHE A 439 11.63 10.55 13.76
CA PHE A 439 11.23 9.17 14.05
C PHE A 439 12.29 8.36 14.83
N LYS A 440 13.49 8.92 15.01
CA LYS A 440 14.61 8.37 15.80
C LYS A 440 14.68 8.97 17.22
N ILE A 441 13.99 10.10 17.45
CA ILE A 441 13.88 10.75 18.75
C ILE A 441 13.17 9.83 19.75
N LYS A 442 13.77 9.62 20.92
CA LYS A 442 13.21 8.75 21.97
C LYS A 442 12.02 9.42 22.66
N ASP A 443 10.81 8.99 22.30
CA ASP A 443 9.56 9.49 22.85
C ASP A 443 8.97 8.52 23.90
N PRO A 444 8.74 8.94 25.16
CA PRO A 444 8.19 8.07 26.21
C PRO A 444 6.69 7.76 26.05
N ALA A 445 5.99 8.40 25.11
CA ALA A 445 4.57 8.14 24.84
C ALA A 445 4.33 6.99 23.84
N ILE A 446 5.38 6.36 23.28
CA ILE A 446 5.26 5.26 22.33
C ILE A 446 5.99 3.99 22.80
N ASN A 447 5.44 2.83 22.44
CA ASN A 447 6.02 1.51 22.75
C ASN A 447 6.79 0.89 21.56
N CYS A 448 7.13 1.68 20.54
CA CYS A 448 7.85 1.22 19.34
C CYS A 448 9.34 1.58 19.41
N THR A 449 10.21 0.71 18.89
CA THR A 449 11.65 0.99 18.79
C THR A 449 11.97 1.81 17.54
N VAL A 450 13.19 2.36 17.45
CA VAL A 450 13.61 3.19 16.30
C VAL A 450 13.63 2.39 15.00
N GLU A 451 13.93 1.09 15.06
CA GLU A 451 13.94 0.17 13.92
C GLU A 451 12.51 0.00 13.38
N ASN A 452 11.56 -0.32 14.26
CA ASN A 452 10.13 -0.44 13.93
C ASN A 452 9.57 0.85 13.34
N MET A 453 9.94 2.01 13.92
CA MET A 453 9.53 3.32 13.43
C MET A 453 10.11 3.61 12.05
N THR A 454 11.40 3.31 11.84
CA THR A 454 12.08 3.49 10.54
C THR A 454 11.44 2.64 9.44
N GLU A 455 11.10 1.37 9.72
CA GLU A 455 10.38 0.50 8.78
C GLU A 455 8.98 1.05 8.44
N ALA A 456 8.29 1.65 9.41
CA ALA A 456 6.94 2.18 9.23
C ALA A 456 6.87 3.51 8.44
N VAL A 457 7.92 4.34 8.49
CA VAL A 457 8.00 5.62 7.74
C VAL A 457 8.66 5.50 6.37
N GLU A 458 9.24 4.35 6.03
CA GLU A 458 10.01 4.15 4.80
C GLU A 458 9.19 4.48 3.52
N GLY A 459 9.81 5.21 2.58
CA GLY A 459 9.22 5.56 1.29
C GLY A 459 8.14 6.64 1.31
N HIS A 460 7.81 7.25 2.45
CA HIS A 460 6.82 8.33 2.51
C HIS A 460 7.25 9.59 1.75
N VAL A 461 6.27 10.33 1.23
CA VAL A 461 6.48 11.58 0.48
C VAL A 461 6.21 12.76 1.40
N THR A 462 7.17 13.68 1.53
CA THR A 462 6.94 14.97 2.17
C THR A 462 6.47 16.00 1.14
N THR A 463 5.67 16.95 1.62
CA THR A 463 5.38 18.18 0.89
C THR A 463 5.63 19.34 1.83
N GLU A 464 6.35 20.35 1.35
CA GLU A 464 6.76 21.51 2.15
C GLU A 464 6.77 22.79 1.29
N ILE A 465 7.32 23.88 1.84
CA ILE A 465 7.40 25.18 1.20
C ILE A 465 8.78 25.77 1.46
N VAL A 466 9.47 26.20 0.41
CA VAL A 466 10.85 26.70 0.46
C VAL A 466 10.93 27.97 1.32
N MET A 467 11.45 27.83 2.54
CA MET A 467 11.62 28.93 3.51
C MET A 467 12.99 29.61 3.43
N LEU A 468 13.94 29.02 2.70
CA LEU A 468 15.32 29.52 2.49
C LEU A 468 15.64 29.41 1.00
N ASN A 469 16.20 30.45 0.37
CA ASN A 469 16.58 30.34 -1.04
C ASN A 469 17.76 29.35 -1.22
N PRO A 470 17.65 28.27 -2.02
CA PRO A 470 18.77 27.37 -2.29
C PRO A 470 19.83 27.99 -3.21
N GLU A 471 19.47 29.02 -4.00
CA GLU A 471 20.41 29.70 -4.89
C GLU A 471 21.31 30.69 -4.14
N THR A 472 22.57 30.82 -4.54
CA THR A 472 23.56 31.73 -3.91
C THR A 472 23.40 33.18 -4.38
N VAL A 473 22.17 33.68 -4.40
CA VAL A 473 21.81 35.07 -4.72
C VAL A 473 21.98 35.94 -3.46
N ARG A 474 22.38 37.21 -3.63
CA ARG A 474 22.37 38.21 -2.54
C ARG A 474 21.03 38.94 -2.55
N GLY A 475 20.28 38.84 -1.46
CA GLY A 475 19.00 39.52 -1.27
C GLY A 475 19.16 41.01 -0.93
N VAL A 476 18.06 41.68 -0.56
CA VAL A 476 18.03 43.12 -0.21
C VAL A 476 19.01 43.51 0.91
N SER A 477 19.33 42.58 1.81
CA SER A 477 20.32 42.72 2.89
C SER A 477 21.78 42.64 2.43
N ASN A 478 22.02 42.38 1.14
CA ASN A 478 23.32 42.08 0.54
C ASN A 478 24.01 40.81 1.10
N MET A 479 23.27 39.89 1.73
CA MET A 479 23.76 38.57 2.19
C MET A 479 23.17 37.43 1.36
N THR A 480 23.86 36.29 1.31
CA THR A 480 23.33 35.01 0.81
C THR A 480 22.67 34.19 1.93
N SER A 481 21.90 33.16 1.55
CA SER A 481 21.30 32.20 2.47
C SER A 481 22.31 31.54 3.43
N GLN A 482 23.49 31.19 2.94
CA GLN A 482 24.54 30.53 3.72
C GLN A 482 25.26 31.50 4.68
N GLU A 483 25.38 32.78 4.30
CA GLU A 483 25.90 33.84 5.17
C GLU A 483 24.89 34.20 6.27
N PHE A 484 23.60 34.26 5.94
CA PHE A 484 22.53 34.42 6.93
C PHE A 484 22.56 33.28 7.97
N ILE A 485 22.67 32.03 7.52
CA ILE A 485 22.72 30.86 8.43
C ILE A 485 23.93 30.94 9.36
N SER A 486 25.13 31.26 8.86
CA SER A 486 26.32 31.34 9.73
C SER A 486 26.24 32.51 10.72
N ALA A 487 25.68 33.65 10.31
CA ALA A 487 25.41 34.78 11.20
C ALA A 487 24.35 34.44 12.29
N LEU A 488 23.29 33.72 11.93
CA LEU A 488 22.26 33.26 12.88
C LEU A 488 22.83 32.23 13.87
N MET A 489 23.58 31.23 13.41
CA MET A 489 24.27 30.26 14.27
C MET A 489 25.23 30.95 15.25
N SER A 490 25.95 31.99 14.79
CA SER A 490 26.81 32.79 15.66
C SER A 490 26.06 33.60 16.71
N ARG A 491 24.79 33.98 16.47
CA ARG A 491 23.91 34.64 17.46
C ARG A 491 23.25 33.64 18.43
N LEU A 492 23.06 32.39 18.01
CA LEU A 492 22.52 31.29 18.82
C LEU A 492 23.56 30.64 19.74
N GLY A 493 24.79 31.18 19.83
CA GLY A 493 25.79 30.77 20.82
C GLY A 493 26.30 29.34 20.69
N GLY A 494 26.11 28.69 19.54
CA GLY A 494 26.50 27.30 19.31
C GLY A 494 25.46 26.24 19.72
N MET A 495 24.19 26.63 19.92
CA MET A 495 23.09 25.66 20.00
C MET A 495 22.95 24.86 18.70
N ASN A 496 22.57 23.58 18.82
CA ASN A 496 22.34 22.72 17.65
C ASN A 496 21.10 23.20 16.87
N PRO A 497 21.19 23.40 15.54
CA PRO A 497 20.05 23.81 14.73
C PRO A 497 18.86 22.83 14.81
N GLU A 498 19.15 21.53 14.87
CA GLU A 498 18.17 20.44 15.01
C GLU A 498 17.38 20.49 16.33
N GLU A 499 17.95 21.08 17.39
CA GLU A 499 17.33 21.21 18.72
C GLU A 499 16.74 22.61 18.96
N THR A 500 16.94 23.56 18.04
CA THR A 500 16.53 24.96 18.21
C THR A 500 15.18 25.23 17.56
N GLY A 501 14.19 25.62 18.37
CA GLY A 501 12.84 25.91 17.91
C GLY A 501 12.77 27.05 16.87
N GLY A 502 12.15 26.77 15.72
CA GLY A 502 11.87 27.76 14.68
C GLY A 502 13.03 28.06 13.73
N PHE A 503 14.05 27.20 13.67
CA PHE A 503 15.25 27.46 12.86
C PHE A 503 14.95 27.50 11.34
N GLN A 504 14.02 26.67 10.86
CA GLN A 504 13.60 26.67 9.44
C GLN A 504 12.83 27.95 9.07
N GLU A 505 12.05 28.48 10.01
CA GLU A 505 11.20 29.67 9.86
C GLU A 505 11.94 30.99 10.13
N ALA A 506 13.15 30.93 10.67
CA ALA A 506 13.96 32.11 10.99
C ALA A 506 14.18 33.09 9.80
N PRO A 507 14.36 32.65 8.53
CA PRO A 507 14.41 33.57 7.39
C PRO A 507 13.10 34.34 7.17
N LEU A 508 11.94 33.77 7.53
CA LEU A 508 10.63 34.41 7.40
C LEU A 508 10.47 35.57 8.41
N ALA A 509 11.04 35.42 9.60
CA ALA A 509 11.13 36.50 10.60
C ALA A 509 12.11 37.61 10.16
N TYR A 510 13.23 37.23 9.55
CA TYR A 510 14.19 38.17 8.96
C TYR A 510 13.55 39.01 7.85
N ASP A 511 12.93 38.35 6.87
CA ASP A 511 12.31 39.00 5.73
C ASP A 511 11.03 39.77 6.10
N ALA A 512 10.36 39.44 7.23
CA ALA A 512 9.23 40.24 7.72
C ALA A 512 9.67 41.63 8.17
N VAL A 513 10.81 41.75 8.85
CA VAL A 513 11.39 43.05 9.22
C VAL A 513 11.80 43.84 7.98
N TRP A 514 12.41 43.20 6.97
CA TRP A 514 12.73 43.86 5.70
C TRP A 514 11.48 44.30 4.93
N ALA A 515 10.45 43.47 4.84
CA ALA A 515 9.18 43.81 4.20
C ALA A 515 8.54 45.05 4.88
N LEU A 516 8.57 45.11 6.21
CA LEU A 516 8.10 46.24 6.98
C LEU A 516 8.95 47.50 6.74
N ALA A 517 10.28 47.41 6.82
CA ALA A 517 11.18 48.55 6.61
C ALA A 517 11.05 49.15 5.19
N LEU A 518 10.98 48.30 4.17
CA LEU A 518 10.78 48.70 2.77
C LEU A 518 9.38 49.30 2.55
N ALA A 519 8.35 48.79 3.22
CA ALA A 519 7.01 49.38 3.17
C ALA A 519 6.96 50.75 3.88
N LEU A 520 7.60 50.91 5.04
CA LEU A 520 7.69 52.18 5.75
C LEU A 520 8.46 53.23 4.93
N ASN A 521 9.56 52.87 4.28
CA ASN A 521 10.26 53.76 3.33
C ASN A 521 9.31 54.25 2.22
N LYS A 522 8.58 53.31 1.59
CA LYS A 522 7.58 53.63 0.55
C LYS A 522 6.43 54.55 1.01
N THR A 523 6.08 54.61 2.31
CA THR A 523 5.02 55.52 2.79
C THR A 523 5.50 56.93 3.13
N VAL A 524 6.79 57.17 3.35
CA VAL A 524 7.31 58.51 3.73
C VAL A 524 6.92 59.58 2.71
N ALA A 525 7.09 59.33 1.41
CA ALA A 525 6.76 60.31 0.38
C ALA A 525 5.24 60.56 0.22
N PRO A 526 4.36 59.54 0.11
CA PRO A 526 2.91 59.72 0.15
C PRO A 526 2.38 60.43 1.41
N LEU A 527 2.91 60.12 2.60
CA LEU A 527 2.50 60.77 3.84
C LEU A 527 2.95 62.23 3.89
N LYS A 528 4.18 62.52 3.49
CA LYS A 528 4.73 63.89 3.39
C LYS A 528 3.93 64.75 2.40
N ALA A 529 3.46 64.18 1.29
CA ALA A 529 2.56 64.84 0.35
C ALA A 529 1.16 65.13 0.93
N LYS A 530 0.72 64.35 1.94
CA LYS A 530 -0.49 64.59 2.74
C LYS A 530 -0.26 65.44 3.99
N GLY A 531 0.94 65.99 4.18
CA GLY A 531 1.30 66.81 5.34
C GLY A 531 1.41 66.04 6.67
N ARG A 532 1.63 64.71 6.63
CA ARG A 532 1.79 63.84 7.80
C ARG A 532 3.11 63.09 7.77
N ARG A 533 3.49 62.50 8.90
CA ARG A 533 4.70 61.70 9.10
C ARG A 533 4.38 60.40 9.86
N LEU A 534 5.37 59.51 10.02
CA LEU A 534 5.18 58.23 10.71
C LEU A 534 5.04 58.39 12.23
N GLU A 535 5.65 59.41 12.83
CA GLU A 535 5.51 59.74 14.25
C GLU A 535 4.13 60.34 14.62
N ASP A 536 3.30 60.71 13.64
CA ASP A 536 1.92 61.18 13.86
C ASP A 536 0.93 60.00 14.04
N PHE A 537 1.44 58.76 14.07
CA PHE A 537 0.63 57.56 14.22
C PHE A 537 -0.03 57.44 15.60
N ASN A 538 -1.31 57.07 15.58
CA ASN A 538 -2.10 56.74 16.75
C ASN A 538 -3.20 55.76 16.36
N TYR A 539 -3.69 54.98 17.32
CA TYR A 539 -4.63 53.88 17.06
C TYR A 539 -6.01 54.30 16.51
N ASN A 540 -6.33 55.60 16.45
CA ASN A 540 -7.55 56.11 15.85
C ASN A 540 -7.35 56.55 14.37
N ASN A 541 -6.12 56.53 13.85
CA ASN A 541 -5.72 57.17 12.59
C ASN A 541 -5.57 56.16 11.44
N HIS A 542 -6.69 55.85 10.77
CA HIS A 542 -6.75 54.91 9.65
C HIS A 542 -5.89 55.32 8.43
N ASP A 543 -5.62 56.61 8.20
CA ASP A 543 -4.94 57.06 6.98
C ASP A 543 -3.50 56.53 6.85
N ILE A 544 -2.75 56.53 7.96
CA ILE A 544 -1.36 56.04 7.99
C ILE A 544 -1.35 54.53 7.77
N THR A 545 -2.24 53.80 8.46
CA THR A 545 -2.49 52.37 8.27
C THR A 545 -2.82 52.05 6.81
N ALA A 546 -3.64 52.86 6.14
CA ALA A 546 -4.02 52.66 4.75
C ALA A 546 -2.87 52.90 3.76
N GLU A 547 -1.91 53.79 4.05
CA GLU A 547 -0.67 53.90 3.27
C GLU A 547 0.23 52.67 3.51
N ILE A 548 0.44 52.26 4.77
CA ILE A 548 1.30 51.09 5.11
C ILE A 548 0.74 49.81 4.48
N TYR A 549 -0.58 49.62 4.53
CA TYR A 549 -1.27 48.52 3.86
C TYR A 549 -0.98 48.48 2.35
N ARG A 550 -1.09 49.62 1.66
CA ARG A 550 -0.82 49.71 0.22
C ARG A 550 0.66 49.54 -0.11
N ALA A 551 1.57 49.99 0.75
CA ALA A 551 3.00 49.78 0.59
C ALA A 551 3.41 48.29 0.77
N LEU A 552 2.81 47.59 1.74
CA LEU A 552 3.00 46.14 1.93
C LEU A 552 2.39 45.33 0.77
N ASN A 553 1.15 45.65 0.37
CA ASN A 553 0.46 44.98 -0.75
C ASN A 553 1.14 45.22 -2.12
N THR A 554 2.07 46.18 -2.20
CA THR A 554 2.92 46.44 -3.38
C THR A 554 4.40 46.24 -3.08
N SER A 555 4.73 45.48 -2.04
CA SER A 555 6.10 45.08 -1.74
C SER A 555 6.48 43.82 -2.52
N SER A 556 7.68 43.89 -3.12
CA SER A 556 8.31 42.82 -3.87
C SER A 556 9.82 43.06 -3.79
N PHE A 557 10.55 42.07 -3.28
CA PHE A 557 12.01 42.10 -3.14
C PHE A 557 12.56 40.67 -2.98
N GLU A 558 13.82 40.45 -3.33
CA GLU A 558 14.54 39.21 -2.99
C GLU A 558 14.97 39.25 -1.52
N GLY A 559 14.39 38.37 -0.71
CA GLY A 559 14.74 38.14 0.69
C GLY A 559 15.69 36.94 0.85
N VAL A 560 16.01 36.60 2.09
CA VAL A 560 16.79 35.38 2.41
C VAL A 560 15.96 34.11 2.15
N SER A 561 14.64 34.21 2.33
CA SER A 561 13.68 33.17 1.94
C SER A 561 13.41 33.11 0.43
N GLY A 562 14.12 33.92 -0.38
CA GLY A 562 13.90 34.14 -1.81
C GLY A 562 12.91 35.26 -2.08
N GLN A 563 12.34 35.32 -3.28
CA GLN A 563 11.38 36.35 -3.67
C GLN A 563 10.22 36.44 -2.65
N VAL A 564 10.07 37.60 -2.04
CA VAL A 564 8.94 37.93 -1.16
C VAL A 564 7.93 38.74 -1.98
N VAL A 565 6.71 38.21 -2.10
CA VAL A 565 5.53 38.89 -2.67
C VAL A 565 4.31 38.40 -1.88
N PHE A 566 3.43 39.31 -1.48
CA PHE A 566 2.16 38.98 -0.85
C PHE A 566 1.04 38.84 -1.91
N ASP A 567 0.19 37.83 -1.74
CA ASP A 567 -1.04 37.68 -2.53
C ASP A 567 -2.16 38.65 -2.08
N ALA A 568 -3.28 38.64 -2.80
CA ALA A 568 -4.44 39.47 -2.47
C ALA A 568 -5.05 39.13 -1.08
N GLN A 569 -4.76 37.94 -0.55
CA GLN A 569 -5.18 37.43 0.75
C GLN A 569 -4.20 37.80 1.88
N GLY A 570 -3.03 38.36 1.55
CA GLY A 570 -1.97 38.78 2.48
C GLY A 570 -0.96 37.69 2.83
N SER A 571 -1.00 36.54 2.17
CA SER A 571 -0.03 35.45 2.37
C SER A 571 1.14 35.56 1.40
N ARG A 572 2.34 35.16 1.83
CA ARG A 572 3.49 35.07 0.92
C ARG A 572 3.30 33.96 -0.12
N MET A 573 3.57 34.28 -1.39
CA MET A 573 3.75 33.31 -2.48
C MET A 573 5.17 32.72 -2.42
N ALA A 574 5.29 31.40 -2.57
CA ALA A 574 6.56 30.66 -2.49
C ALA A 574 6.54 29.39 -3.36
N MET A 575 7.68 28.75 -3.54
CA MET A 575 7.80 27.45 -4.21
C MET A 575 7.58 26.30 -3.21
N THR A 576 6.92 25.22 -3.63
CA THR A 576 6.82 23.98 -2.83
C THR A 576 7.93 23.01 -3.20
N LEU A 577 8.64 22.48 -2.21
CA LEU A 577 9.55 21.34 -2.38
C LEU A 577 8.80 20.03 -2.05
N ILE A 578 9.30 18.93 -2.63
CA ILE A 578 8.72 17.58 -2.56
C ILE A 578 9.90 16.64 -2.39
N GLU A 579 9.90 15.86 -1.31
CA GLU A 579 10.95 14.89 -1.04
C GLU A 579 10.36 13.50 -0.77
N GLN A 580 11.23 12.53 -0.58
CA GLN A 580 10.87 11.18 -0.20
C GLN A 580 11.92 10.63 0.76
N LEU A 581 11.50 10.07 1.90
CA LEU A 581 12.41 9.31 2.75
C LEU A 581 12.80 8.02 2.02
N GLN A 582 14.08 7.88 1.68
CA GLN A 582 14.61 6.72 0.96
C GLN A 582 15.71 6.03 1.77
N GLY A 583 15.38 4.85 2.30
CA GLY A 583 16.33 3.88 2.83
C GLY A 583 16.91 2.98 1.75
N ALA A 584 17.18 1.73 2.10
CA ALA A 584 17.93 0.78 1.27
C ALA A 584 17.09 0.13 0.14
N GLY A 585 16.64 0.94 -0.82
CA GLY A 585 16.14 0.49 -2.13
C GLY A 585 14.64 0.72 -2.37
N PRO A 586 14.24 1.11 -3.60
CA PRO A 586 12.86 1.48 -3.89
C PRO A 586 11.92 0.26 -3.94
N PRO A 587 10.66 0.39 -3.47
CA PRO A 587 9.65 -0.66 -3.59
C PRO A 587 9.20 -0.87 -5.05
N ALA A 588 8.81 -2.09 -5.39
CA ALA A 588 8.23 -2.44 -6.69
C ALA A 588 6.84 -1.80 -6.91
N ASP A 589 6.49 -1.59 -8.17
CA ASP A 589 5.32 -0.81 -8.62
C ASP A 589 3.95 -1.45 -8.30
N ARG A 590 3.91 -2.76 -8.08
CA ARG A 590 2.69 -3.53 -7.80
C ARG A 590 2.99 -4.87 -7.13
N THR A 591 1.98 -5.48 -6.52
CA THR A 591 2.02 -6.91 -6.17
C THR A 591 2.13 -7.76 -7.43
N VAL A 592 3.11 -8.65 -7.50
CA VAL A 592 3.29 -9.55 -8.65
C VAL A 592 2.33 -10.73 -8.51
N VAL A 593 1.54 -11.00 -9.55
CA VAL A 593 0.77 -12.26 -9.64
C VAL A 593 1.68 -13.30 -10.29
N ILE A 594 2.03 -14.35 -9.55
CA ILE A 594 2.81 -15.48 -10.06
C ILE A 594 1.84 -16.61 -10.39
N GLU A 595 1.83 -17.07 -11.64
CA GLU A 595 1.09 -18.25 -12.05
C GLU A 595 1.89 -19.51 -11.70
N GLU A 596 1.34 -20.37 -10.85
CA GLU A 596 2.00 -21.57 -10.34
C GLU A 596 1.18 -22.81 -10.69
N TYR A 597 1.82 -23.87 -11.18
CA TYR A 597 1.17 -25.08 -11.66
C TYR A 597 1.12 -26.14 -10.56
N ARG A 598 -0.08 -26.68 -10.30
CA ARG A 598 -0.27 -27.84 -9.43
C ARG A 598 0.07 -29.11 -10.22
N PHE A 599 0.91 -29.94 -9.61
CA PHE A 599 1.47 -31.17 -10.18
C PHE A 599 1.16 -32.37 -9.29
N LEU A 600 1.26 -33.58 -9.85
CA LEU A 600 1.04 -34.82 -9.12
C LEU A 600 2.16 -35.06 -8.09
N SER A 601 1.81 -35.59 -6.92
CA SER A 601 2.78 -35.95 -5.89
C SER A 601 3.74 -37.02 -6.41
N GLN A 602 4.99 -36.63 -6.64
CA GLN A 602 6.04 -37.50 -7.22
C GLN A 602 6.27 -38.78 -6.39
N LYS A 603 6.04 -38.71 -5.07
CA LYS A 603 6.10 -39.85 -4.15
C LYS A 603 4.98 -40.86 -4.42
N LEU A 604 3.76 -40.37 -4.68
CA LEU A 604 2.59 -41.18 -5.04
C LEU A 604 2.77 -41.80 -6.43
N PHE A 605 3.18 -41.01 -7.42
CA PHE A 605 3.41 -41.48 -8.79
C PHE A 605 4.47 -42.59 -8.86
N ALA A 606 5.62 -42.41 -8.18
CA ALA A 606 6.69 -43.41 -8.14
C ALA A 606 6.23 -44.71 -7.48
N ALA A 607 5.57 -44.64 -6.32
CA ALA A 607 5.09 -45.83 -5.60
C ALA A 607 4.09 -46.64 -6.44
N VAL A 608 3.09 -45.97 -7.02
CA VAL A 608 2.08 -46.60 -7.89
C VAL A 608 2.71 -47.20 -9.15
N SER A 609 3.68 -46.51 -9.76
CA SER A 609 4.40 -46.99 -10.95
C SER A 609 5.20 -48.27 -10.68
N VAL A 610 5.80 -48.43 -9.50
CA VAL A 610 6.48 -49.67 -9.10
C VAL A 610 5.50 -50.83 -8.99
N PHE A 611 4.32 -50.64 -8.38
CA PHE A 611 3.29 -51.69 -8.32
C PHE A 611 2.75 -52.05 -9.71
N ALA A 612 2.56 -51.08 -10.61
CA ALA A 612 2.16 -51.35 -11.99
C ALA A 612 3.22 -52.19 -12.73
N GLY A 613 4.52 -51.84 -12.60
CA GLY A 613 5.63 -52.58 -13.22
C GLY A 613 5.77 -54.01 -12.69
N LEU A 614 5.64 -54.21 -11.37
CA LEU A 614 5.61 -55.54 -10.76
C LEU A 614 4.42 -56.38 -11.24
N GLY A 615 3.25 -55.75 -11.44
CA GLY A 615 2.07 -56.41 -11.99
C GLY A 615 2.25 -56.86 -13.44
N ILE A 616 2.92 -56.05 -14.27
CA ILE A 616 3.25 -56.41 -15.65
C ILE A 616 4.25 -57.58 -15.67
N LEU A 617 5.29 -57.54 -14.83
CA LEU A 617 6.24 -58.66 -14.69
C LEU A 617 5.54 -59.96 -14.27
N PHE A 618 4.61 -59.91 -13.30
CA PHE A 618 3.79 -61.05 -12.91
C PHE A 618 2.88 -61.55 -14.04
N GLY A 619 2.31 -60.64 -14.84
CA GLY A 619 1.57 -60.95 -16.06
C GLY A 619 2.40 -61.69 -17.10
N ILE A 620 3.64 -61.26 -17.35
CA ILE A 620 4.60 -61.92 -18.26
C ILE A 620 4.92 -63.33 -17.77
N VAL A 621 5.15 -63.53 -16.46
CA VAL A 621 5.39 -64.85 -15.87
C VAL A 621 4.17 -65.77 -16.04
N CYS A 622 2.97 -65.28 -15.75
CA CYS A 622 1.72 -66.04 -15.92
C CYS A 622 1.46 -66.42 -17.39
N LEU A 623 1.68 -65.50 -18.32
CA LEU A 623 1.55 -65.72 -19.76
C LEU A 623 2.57 -66.76 -20.26
N THR A 624 3.84 -66.60 -19.89
CA THR A 624 4.92 -67.52 -20.28
C THR A 624 4.66 -68.94 -19.75
N PHE A 625 4.25 -69.07 -18.48
CA PHE A 625 3.86 -70.34 -17.88
C PHE A 625 2.70 -71.01 -18.64
N ASN A 626 1.66 -70.24 -19.02
CA ASN A 626 0.47 -70.77 -19.69
C ASN A 626 0.71 -71.12 -21.17
N ILE A 627 1.68 -70.47 -21.83
CA ILE A 627 2.15 -70.83 -23.17
C ILE A 627 3.02 -72.09 -23.10
N TYR A 628 4.06 -72.11 -22.25
CA TYR A 628 5.00 -73.24 -22.13
C TYR A 628 4.29 -74.56 -21.78
N ASN A 629 3.35 -74.52 -20.83
CA ASN A 629 2.56 -75.69 -20.44
C ASN A 629 1.27 -75.86 -21.26
N GLY A 630 1.13 -75.15 -22.39
CA GLY A 630 -0.09 -75.11 -23.21
C GLY A 630 -0.52 -76.47 -23.79
N ASN A 631 0.40 -77.44 -23.87
CA ASN A 631 0.12 -78.81 -24.33
C ASN A 631 -0.50 -79.71 -23.24
N VAL A 632 -0.47 -79.31 -21.96
CA VAL A 632 -1.03 -80.13 -20.88
C VAL A 632 -2.55 -80.13 -20.94
N ARG A 633 -3.20 -81.30 -21.02
CA ARG A 633 -4.66 -81.47 -21.14
C ARG A 633 -5.47 -80.64 -20.12
N TYR A 634 -4.98 -80.49 -18.88
CA TYR A 634 -5.62 -79.63 -17.87
C TYR A 634 -5.63 -78.14 -18.25
N ILE A 635 -4.57 -77.65 -18.90
CA ILE A 635 -4.45 -76.26 -19.36
C ILE A 635 -5.21 -76.06 -20.67
N GLN A 636 -5.19 -77.05 -21.59
CA GLN A 636 -6.02 -77.05 -22.80
C GLN A 636 -7.51 -76.96 -22.50
N ASN A 637 -8.02 -77.77 -21.55
CA ASN A 637 -9.40 -77.67 -21.07
C ASN A 637 -9.71 -76.30 -20.43
N SER A 638 -8.72 -75.50 -20.05
CA SER A 638 -8.94 -74.14 -19.54
C SER A 638 -9.03 -73.07 -20.64
N GLN A 639 -9.05 -73.45 -21.93
CA GLN A 639 -9.03 -72.55 -23.09
C GLN A 639 -7.84 -71.55 -23.05
N PRO A 640 -6.60 -72.02 -23.25
CA PRO A 640 -5.39 -71.26 -22.90
C PRO A 640 -5.27 -69.94 -23.66
N TYR A 641 -5.66 -69.89 -24.94
CA TYR A 641 -5.61 -68.68 -25.76
C TYR A 641 -6.49 -67.54 -25.22
N LEU A 642 -7.68 -67.83 -24.71
CA LEU A 642 -8.52 -66.79 -24.10
C LEU A 642 -7.88 -66.25 -22.81
N ASN A 643 -7.29 -67.11 -21.99
CA ASN A 643 -6.55 -66.67 -20.80
C ASN A 643 -5.31 -65.84 -21.18
N ASN A 644 -4.63 -66.17 -22.28
CA ASN A 644 -3.52 -65.37 -22.82
C ASN A 644 -4.01 -63.96 -23.22
N MET A 645 -5.16 -63.87 -23.90
CA MET A 645 -5.80 -62.57 -24.19
C MET A 645 -6.15 -61.82 -22.90
N THR A 646 -6.67 -62.50 -21.88
CA THR A 646 -6.92 -61.89 -20.57
C THR A 646 -5.65 -61.31 -19.94
N ALA A 647 -4.55 -62.08 -19.94
CA ALA A 647 -3.27 -61.64 -19.40
C ALA A 647 -2.69 -60.44 -20.16
N VAL A 648 -2.75 -60.43 -21.50
CA VAL A 648 -2.33 -59.30 -22.33
C VAL A 648 -3.17 -58.06 -22.05
N GLY A 649 -4.51 -58.20 -21.93
CA GLY A 649 -5.40 -57.10 -21.55
C GLY A 649 -5.07 -56.53 -20.16
N CYS A 650 -4.80 -57.37 -19.17
CA CYS A 650 -4.35 -56.95 -17.84
C CYS A 650 -3.02 -56.19 -17.89
N MET A 651 -2.04 -56.65 -18.69
CA MET A 651 -0.76 -55.95 -18.87
C MET A 651 -0.93 -54.59 -19.58
N MET A 652 -1.81 -54.49 -20.58
CA MET A 652 -2.15 -53.22 -21.24
C MET A 652 -2.84 -52.24 -20.28
N ALA A 653 -3.78 -52.72 -19.45
CA ALA A 653 -4.45 -51.90 -18.44
C ALA A 653 -3.46 -51.40 -17.36
N LEU A 654 -2.55 -52.26 -16.88
CA LEU A 654 -1.47 -51.85 -15.97
C LEU A 654 -0.52 -50.84 -16.63
N ALA A 655 -0.22 -51.00 -17.92
CA ALA A 655 0.60 -50.05 -18.66
C ALA A 655 -0.07 -48.68 -18.85
N ALA A 656 -1.41 -48.58 -18.75
CA ALA A 656 -2.13 -47.30 -18.76
C ALA A 656 -1.86 -46.43 -17.52
N VAL A 657 -1.36 -47.02 -16.42
CA VAL A 657 -1.07 -46.29 -15.18
C VAL A 657 0.06 -45.27 -15.35
N PHE A 658 1.07 -45.56 -16.19
CA PHE A 658 2.17 -44.64 -16.45
C PHE A 658 1.71 -43.34 -17.15
N PRO A 659 1.05 -43.35 -18.33
CA PRO A 659 0.58 -42.12 -18.96
C PRO A 659 -0.51 -41.42 -18.15
N LEU A 660 -1.27 -42.11 -17.28
CA LEU A 660 -2.23 -41.48 -16.36
C LEU A 660 -1.55 -40.57 -15.33
N GLY A 661 -0.34 -40.91 -14.86
CA GLY A 661 0.40 -40.11 -13.87
C GLY A 661 1.42 -39.14 -14.46
N ILE A 662 1.76 -39.26 -15.74
CA ILE A 662 2.60 -38.28 -16.46
C ILE A 662 1.85 -36.95 -16.59
N ASP A 663 2.39 -35.91 -15.97
CA ASP A 663 1.86 -34.54 -15.93
C ASP A 663 2.85 -33.52 -16.55
N GLY A 664 2.52 -32.23 -16.48
CA GLY A 664 3.32 -31.14 -17.07
C GLY A 664 4.72 -30.97 -16.45
N HIS A 665 4.98 -31.57 -15.29
CA HIS A 665 6.32 -31.65 -14.69
C HIS A 665 7.24 -32.61 -15.46
N HIS A 666 6.68 -33.63 -16.12
CA HIS A 666 7.42 -34.67 -16.84
C HIS A 666 7.50 -34.44 -18.35
N VAL A 667 6.48 -33.84 -18.95
CA VAL A 667 6.32 -33.75 -20.41
C VAL A 667 5.93 -32.33 -20.84
N HIS A 668 6.67 -31.80 -21.82
CA HIS A 668 6.41 -30.47 -22.35
C HIS A 668 5.05 -30.38 -23.05
N ARG A 669 4.39 -29.22 -22.96
CA ARG A 669 3.02 -28.96 -23.47
C ARG A 669 2.76 -29.42 -24.91
N SER A 670 3.75 -29.37 -25.80
CA SER A 670 3.63 -29.84 -27.19
C SER A 670 3.43 -31.35 -27.34
N GLN A 671 3.84 -32.16 -26.36
CA GLN A 671 3.74 -33.62 -26.35
C GLN A 671 2.58 -34.13 -25.48
N PHE A 672 2.10 -33.32 -24.54
CA PHE A 672 1.06 -33.68 -23.58
C PHE A 672 -0.28 -34.15 -24.21
N PRO A 673 -0.79 -33.61 -25.34
CA PRO A 673 -2.01 -34.12 -25.98
C PRO A 673 -1.88 -35.57 -26.47
N VAL A 674 -0.67 -35.97 -26.88
CA VAL A 674 -0.36 -37.35 -27.27
C VAL A 674 -0.43 -38.28 -26.05
N VAL A 675 0.02 -37.81 -24.88
CA VAL A 675 -0.16 -38.53 -23.60
C VAL A 675 -1.65 -38.65 -23.25
N CYS A 676 -2.44 -37.59 -23.42
CA CYS A 676 -3.90 -37.62 -23.22
C CYS A 676 -4.57 -38.74 -24.06
N GLN A 677 -4.18 -38.87 -25.34
CA GLN A 677 -4.69 -39.91 -26.22
C GLN A 677 -4.24 -41.31 -25.77
N PHE A 678 -2.97 -41.50 -25.42
CA PHE A 678 -2.46 -42.80 -24.95
C PHE A 678 -3.16 -43.29 -23.67
N ARG A 679 -3.50 -42.40 -22.73
CA ARG A 679 -4.30 -42.75 -21.53
C ARG A 679 -5.60 -43.48 -21.91
N LEU A 680 -6.35 -42.90 -22.85
CA LEU A 680 -7.64 -43.41 -23.29
C LEU A 680 -7.50 -44.74 -24.03
N TRP A 681 -6.55 -44.82 -24.98
CA TRP A 681 -6.34 -45.99 -25.82
C TRP A 681 -5.86 -47.23 -25.04
N LEU A 682 -4.86 -47.09 -24.15
CA LEU A 682 -4.35 -48.23 -23.38
C LEU A 682 -5.40 -48.76 -22.40
N LEU A 683 -6.12 -47.86 -21.70
CA LEU A 683 -7.12 -48.25 -20.71
C LEU A 683 -8.34 -48.91 -21.37
N GLY A 684 -8.87 -48.31 -22.44
CA GLY A 684 -10.04 -48.83 -23.16
C GLY A 684 -9.79 -50.22 -23.77
N LEU A 685 -8.78 -50.33 -24.63
CA LEU A 685 -8.45 -51.58 -25.31
C LEU A 685 -7.97 -52.66 -24.33
N GLY A 686 -7.20 -52.29 -23.31
CA GLY A 686 -6.76 -53.20 -22.25
C GLY A 686 -7.93 -53.79 -21.48
N PHE A 687 -8.88 -52.95 -21.05
CA PHE A 687 -10.12 -53.40 -20.42
C PHE A 687 -10.93 -54.31 -21.36
N SER A 688 -11.13 -53.90 -22.62
CA SER A 688 -11.94 -54.66 -23.58
C SER A 688 -11.36 -56.02 -23.92
N LEU A 689 -10.04 -56.14 -24.03
CA LEU A 689 -9.35 -57.40 -24.25
C LEU A 689 -9.38 -58.31 -23.01
N ALA A 690 -9.16 -57.74 -21.81
CA ALA A 690 -9.23 -58.46 -20.55
C ALA A 690 -10.65 -58.97 -20.26
N TYR A 691 -11.63 -58.07 -20.26
CA TYR A 691 -13.01 -58.39 -19.94
C TYR A 691 -13.70 -59.19 -21.04
N GLY A 692 -13.51 -58.83 -22.32
CA GLY A 692 -14.16 -59.50 -23.46
C GLY A 692 -13.78 -60.98 -23.59
N SER A 693 -12.52 -61.34 -23.27
CA SER A 693 -12.07 -62.73 -23.24
C SER A 693 -12.70 -63.53 -22.09
N MET A 694 -12.81 -62.95 -20.88
CA MET A 694 -13.51 -63.55 -19.74
C MET A 694 -15.03 -63.69 -19.99
N PHE A 695 -15.67 -62.63 -20.49
CA PHE A 695 -17.09 -62.60 -20.82
C PHE A 695 -17.46 -63.67 -21.85
N THR A 696 -16.70 -63.75 -22.96
CA THR A 696 -16.93 -64.73 -24.03
C THR A 696 -16.87 -66.17 -23.51
N LYS A 697 -15.97 -66.44 -22.55
CA LYS A 697 -15.80 -67.76 -21.93
C LYS A 697 -17.00 -68.15 -21.06
N ILE A 698 -17.55 -67.23 -20.28
CA ILE A 698 -18.81 -67.45 -19.52
C ILE A 698 -20.02 -67.58 -20.46
N TRP A 699 -20.12 -66.72 -21.49
CA TRP A 699 -21.16 -66.78 -22.52
C TRP A 699 -21.20 -68.14 -23.24
N TRP A 700 -20.02 -68.71 -23.55
CA TRP A 700 -19.91 -70.04 -24.16
C TRP A 700 -20.38 -71.16 -23.21
N VAL A 701 -20.05 -71.08 -21.92
CA VAL A 701 -20.59 -72.03 -20.92
C VAL A 701 -22.12 -71.91 -20.87
N HIS A 702 -22.66 -70.71 -20.68
CA HIS A 702 -24.11 -70.47 -20.62
C HIS A 702 -24.85 -70.99 -21.86
N THR A 703 -24.33 -70.71 -23.07
CA THR A 703 -24.95 -71.13 -24.33
C THR A 703 -24.77 -72.62 -24.66
N LEU A 704 -23.82 -73.33 -24.05
CA LEU A 704 -23.75 -74.79 -24.12
C LEU A 704 -24.77 -75.49 -23.22
N PHE A 705 -25.11 -74.90 -22.07
CA PHE A 705 -26.06 -75.51 -21.13
C PHE A 705 -27.51 -75.25 -21.52
N THR A 706 -27.88 -74.00 -21.81
CA THR A 706 -29.24 -73.63 -22.24
C THR A 706 -29.68 -74.36 -23.52
N LYS A 707 -28.77 -74.56 -24.49
CA LYS A 707 -29.07 -75.28 -25.74
C LYS A 707 -29.07 -76.80 -25.63
N LYS A 708 -28.88 -77.36 -24.43
CA LYS A 708 -28.88 -78.80 -24.20
C LYS A 708 -30.29 -79.38 -24.17
N ASP A 709 -31.28 -78.58 -23.80
CA ASP A 709 -32.68 -79.01 -23.68
C ASP A 709 -33.44 -78.96 -25.02
N GLU A 710 -33.05 -78.07 -25.95
CA GLU A 710 -33.68 -77.94 -27.28
C GLU A 710 -33.27 -79.04 -28.29
N LYS A 711 -32.18 -79.79 -28.07
CA LYS A 711 -31.59 -80.65 -29.11
C LYS A 711 -31.22 -82.06 -28.66
N LYS A 712 -32.23 -82.94 -28.58
CA LYS A 712 -32.01 -84.40 -28.66
C LYS A 712 -31.73 -84.91 -30.09
N GLU A 713 -32.18 -84.23 -31.16
CA GLU A 713 -32.23 -84.85 -32.50
C GLU A 713 -31.27 -84.31 -33.59
N LYS A 714 -30.67 -83.11 -33.46
CA LYS A 714 -29.81 -82.57 -34.54
C LYS A 714 -28.33 -82.56 -34.16
N LYS A 715 -27.64 -83.64 -34.62
CA LYS A 715 -26.19 -83.94 -34.71
C LYS A 715 -25.24 -83.12 -33.82
N LYS A 716 -24.35 -83.84 -33.10
CA LYS A 716 -23.15 -83.29 -32.41
C LYS A 716 -22.34 -82.37 -33.34
N GLN A 717 -22.62 -81.08 -33.31
CA GLN A 717 -21.91 -80.11 -34.13
C GLN A 717 -20.61 -79.73 -33.40
N HIS A 718 -19.47 -80.04 -34.00
CA HIS A 718 -18.17 -79.66 -33.45
C HIS A 718 -18.06 -78.14 -33.55
N LEU A 719 -18.25 -77.43 -32.42
CA LEU A 719 -18.23 -75.98 -32.41
C LEU A 719 -16.79 -75.48 -32.49
N GLU A 720 -16.43 -74.95 -33.65
CA GLU A 720 -15.07 -74.58 -33.99
C GLU A 720 -14.52 -73.44 -33.11
N PRO A 721 -13.23 -73.47 -32.69
CA PRO A 721 -12.66 -72.47 -31.80
C PRO A 721 -12.75 -71.02 -32.28
N TRP A 722 -12.79 -70.80 -33.61
CA TRP A 722 -12.79 -69.45 -34.19
C TRP A 722 -13.97 -68.57 -33.71
N LYS A 723 -15.10 -69.18 -33.37
CA LYS A 723 -16.32 -68.47 -32.92
C LYS A 723 -16.13 -67.76 -31.57
N LEU A 724 -15.23 -68.27 -30.73
CA LEU A 724 -14.82 -67.60 -29.49
C LEU A 724 -14.01 -66.34 -29.81
N TYR A 725 -12.97 -66.46 -30.63
CA TYR A 725 -12.13 -65.31 -31.01
C TYR A 725 -12.90 -64.25 -31.79
N ALA A 726 -13.84 -64.64 -32.65
CA ALA A 726 -14.74 -63.71 -33.33
C ALA A 726 -15.62 -62.90 -32.35
N THR A 727 -16.10 -63.52 -31.27
CA THR A 727 -16.89 -62.82 -30.24
C THR A 727 -16.05 -61.77 -29.50
N VAL A 728 -14.82 -62.11 -29.11
CA VAL A 728 -13.89 -61.15 -28.49
C VAL A 728 -13.51 -60.04 -29.49
N GLY A 729 -13.26 -60.39 -30.75
CA GLY A 729 -12.93 -59.45 -31.82
C GLY A 729 -14.04 -58.43 -32.09
N VAL A 730 -15.31 -58.84 -32.07
CA VAL A 730 -16.46 -57.92 -32.20
C VAL A 730 -16.53 -56.95 -31.01
N LEU A 731 -16.36 -57.43 -29.78
CA LEU A 731 -16.36 -56.57 -28.59
C LEU A 731 -15.22 -55.54 -28.62
N LEU A 732 -14.02 -55.95 -29.06
CA LEU A 732 -12.87 -55.05 -29.21
C LEU A 732 -13.02 -54.08 -30.39
N ALA A 733 -13.65 -54.50 -31.48
CA ALA A 733 -13.94 -53.63 -32.63
C ALA A 733 -14.97 -52.54 -32.29
N ILE A 734 -16.02 -52.87 -31.51
CA ILE A 734 -16.99 -51.88 -31.00
C ILE A 734 -16.28 -50.82 -30.14
N ASP A 735 -15.40 -51.25 -29.25
CA ASP A 735 -14.61 -50.35 -28.41
C ASP A 735 -13.69 -49.44 -29.24
N PHE A 736 -12.88 -50.05 -30.12
CA PHE A 736 -11.97 -49.32 -31.01
C PHE A 736 -12.71 -48.28 -31.86
N LEU A 737 -13.85 -48.64 -32.46
CA LEU A 737 -14.67 -47.71 -33.22
C LEU A 737 -15.25 -46.59 -32.34
N SER A 738 -15.71 -46.89 -31.12
CA SER A 738 -16.22 -45.87 -30.19
C SER A 738 -15.15 -44.84 -29.80
N LEU A 739 -13.91 -45.30 -29.59
CA LEU A 739 -12.77 -44.43 -29.27
C LEU A 739 -12.27 -43.66 -30.49
N MET A 740 -12.22 -44.26 -31.68
CA MET A 740 -11.92 -43.56 -32.93
C MET A 740 -12.92 -42.43 -33.21
N ILE A 741 -14.22 -42.70 -33.05
CA ILE A 741 -15.28 -41.70 -33.29
C ILE A 741 -15.13 -40.53 -32.30
N TRP A 742 -14.91 -40.80 -31.01
CA TRP A 742 -14.64 -39.75 -30.03
C TRP A 742 -13.42 -38.91 -30.44
N GLN A 743 -12.27 -39.53 -30.74
CA GLN A 743 -11.05 -38.78 -31.06
C GLN A 743 -11.10 -38.01 -32.39
N ILE A 744 -11.98 -38.37 -33.32
CA ILE A 744 -12.21 -37.62 -34.57
C ILE A 744 -13.21 -36.47 -34.37
N VAL A 745 -14.23 -36.65 -33.54
CA VAL A 745 -15.34 -35.68 -33.38
C VAL A 745 -15.09 -34.65 -32.26
N ASP A 746 -14.41 -35.04 -31.18
CA ASP A 746 -14.15 -34.20 -30.00
C ASP A 746 -12.80 -34.60 -29.36
N PRO A 747 -11.67 -34.24 -30.00
CA PRO A 747 -10.33 -34.66 -29.57
C PRO A 747 -9.94 -34.09 -28.21
N LEU A 748 -9.26 -34.91 -27.38
CA LEU A 748 -8.75 -34.45 -26.10
C LEU A 748 -7.62 -33.44 -26.28
N HIS A 749 -7.80 -32.26 -25.68
CA HIS A 749 -6.86 -31.15 -25.66
C HIS A 749 -6.51 -30.77 -24.21
N ILE A 750 -5.53 -29.88 -24.05
CA ILE A 750 -5.14 -29.37 -22.72
C ILE A 750 -6.08 -28.23 -22.34
N THR A 751 -6.72 -28.33 -21.18
CA THR A 751 -7.43 -27.22 -20.54
C THR A 751 -6.71 -26.82 -19.26
N VAL A 752 -6.69 -25.52 -18.98
CA VAL A 752 -6.05 -24.94 -17.79
C VAL A 752 -7.14 -24.39 -16.88
N GLU A 753 -7.40 -25.09 -15.77
CA GLU A 753 -8.31 -24.61 -14.73
C GLU A 753 -7.59 -23.56 -13.86
N LYS A 754 -8.24 -22.42 -13.60
CA LYS A 754 -7.68 -21.32 -12.82
C LYS A 754 -8.37 -21.25 -11.45
N PHE A 755 -7.64 -21.56 -10.39
CA PHE A 755 -8.16 -21.45 -9.02
C PHE A 755 -8.18 -19.99 -8.54
N THR A 756 -8.86 -19.77 -7.40
CA THR A 756 -8.81 -18.52 -6.64
C THR A 756 -7.38 -18.15 -6.27
N LYS A 757 -7.05 -16.86 -6.29
CA LYS A 757 -5.72 -16.38 -5.91
C LYS A 757 -5.48 -16.59 -4.41
N GLU A 758 -4.34 -17.18 -4.11
CA GLU A 758 -3.90 -17.51 -2.75
C GLU A 758 -2.76 -16.56 -2.34
N ALA A 759 -2.80 -16.06 -1.11
CA ALA A 759 -1.70 -15.27 -0.56
C ALA A 759 -0.64 -16.22 0.01
N PRO A 760 0.66 -16.00 -0.26
CA PRO A 760 1.73 -16.75 0.40
C PRO A 760 1.65 -16.61 1.92
N LYS A 761 2.16 -17.61 2.65
CA LYS A 761 2.23 -17.57 4.12
C LYS A 761 3.40 -16.72 4.66
N GLU A 762 4.35 -16.39 3.79
CA GLU A 762 5.64 -15.77 4.15
C GLU A 762 5.82 -14.43 3.43
N ASP A 763 5.69 -14.38 2.09
CA ASP A 763 5.79 -13.14 1.31
C ASP A 763 4.45 -12.41 1.13
N LEU A 764 4.40 -11.14 1.54
CA LEU A 764 3.22 -10.27 1.40
C LEU A 764 3.06 -9.62 0.01
N ASP A 765 4.10 -9.59 -0.82
CA ASP A 765 4.11 -8.84 -2.08
C ASP A 765 3.74 -9.66 -3.33
N VAL A 766 3.60 -10.97 -3.19
CA VAL A 766 3.17 -11.89 -4.25
C VAL A 766 1.72 -12.32 -4.03
N LEU A 767 0.99 -12.53 -5.12
CA LEU A 767 -0.26 -13.31 -5.13
C LEU A 767 -0.04 -14.53 -6.01
N ILE A 768 -0.19 -15.72 -5.44
CA ILE A 768 -0.10 -16.97 -6.21
C ILE A 768 -1.44 -17.19 -6.91
N GLN A 769 -1.40 -17.46 -8.21
CA GLN A 769 -2.56 -17.90 -8.97
C GLN A 769 -2.36 -19.38 -9.32
N PRO A 770 -3.00 -20.32 -8.60
CA PRO A 770 -2.81 -21.74 -8.85
C PRO A 770 -3.52 -22.19 -10.13
N LEU A 771 -2.82 -22.96 -10.94
CA LEU A 771 -3.28 -23.49 -12.23
C LEU A 771 -3.26 -25.02 -12.24
N LEU A 772 -4.26 -25.64 -12.86
CA LEU A 772 -4.34 -27.08 -13.06
C LEU A 772 -4.34 -27.39 -14.56
N GLU A 773 -3.37 -28.18 -15.04
CA GLU A 773 -3.42 -28.74 -16.39
C GLU A 773 -4.12 -30.09 -16.36
N HIS A 774 -5.18 -30.25 -17.15
CA HIS A 774 -5.84 -31.54 -17.34
C HIS A 774 -6.24 -31.75 -18.81
N CYS A 775 -6.46 -33.01 -19.20
CA CYS A 775 -6.96 -33.36 -20.52
C CYS A 775 -8.49 -33.23 -20.53
N SER A 776 -9.05 -32.37 -21.40
CA SER A 776 -10.49 -32.24 -21.58
C SER A 776 -10.89 -32.30 -23.06
N SER A 777 -12.19 -32.36 -23.32
CA SER A 777 -12.85 -32.33 -24.62
C SER A 777 -14.18 -31.59 -24.44
N GLU A 778 -14.72 -30.92 -25.47
CA GLU A 778 -15.84 -29.98 -25.31
C GLU A 778 -17.06 -30.64 -24.66
N LYS A 779 -17.26 -31.94 -24.91
CA LYS A 779 -18.39 -32.73 -24.40
C LYS A 779 -17.90 -33.94 -23.60
N MET A 780 -16.76 -33.80 -22.91
CA MET A 780 -16.12 -34.84 -22.07
C MET A 780 -17.12 -35.68 -21.24
N ASN A 781 -17.99 -35.03 -20.47
CA ASN A 781 -18.98 -35.72 -19.63
C ASN A 781 -20.01 -36.54 -20.42
N THR A 782 -20.33 -36.12 -21.66
CA THR A 782 -21.25 -36.84 -22.55
C THR A 782 -20.56 -38.09 -23.11
N TRP A 783 -19.33 -37.96 -23.60
CA TRP A 783 -18.56 -39.10 -24.12
C TRP A 783 -18.23 -40.12 -23.04
N LEU A 784 -17.75 -39.69 -21.87
CA LEU A 784 -17.54 -40.56 -20.71
C LEU A 784 -18.85 -41.24 -20.28
N GLY A 785 -19.97 -40.50 -20.23
CA GLY A 785 -21.28 -41.06 -19.89
C GLY A 785 -21.73 -42.17 -20.86
N VAL A 786 -21.56 -41.98 -22.16
CA VAL A 786 -21.87 -43.00 -23.18
C VAL A 786 -20.95 -44.22 -23.06
N VAL A 787 -19.63 -44.00 -22.93
CA VAL A 787 -18.64 -45.09 -22.81
C VAL A 787 -18.85 -45.89 -21.52
N TYR A 788 -18.90 -45.23 -20.36
CA TYR A 788 -19.14 -45.90 -19.08
C TYR A 788 -20.53 -46.53 -19.00
N GLY A 789 -21.55 -45.96 -19.64
CA GLY A 789 -22.89 -46.54 -19.72
C GLY A 789 -22.90 -47.91 -20.43
N TYR A 790 -22.31 -48.02 -21.62
CA TYR A 790 -22.30 -49.30 -22.33
C TYR A 790 -21.34 -50.32 -21.68
N LYS A 791 -20.19 -49.88 -21.13
CA LYS A 791 -19.31 -50.75 -20.33
C LYS A 791 -20.03 -51.26 -19.08
N GLY A 792 -20.79 -50.41 -18.39
CA GLY A 792 -21.59 -50.78 -17.22
C GLY A 792 -22.65 -51.84 -17.54
N LEU A 793 -23.37 -51.69 -18.66
CA LEU A 793 -24.32 -52.70 -19.13
C LEU A 793 -23.63 -54.04 -19.45
N LEU A 794 -22.45 -54.01 -20.08
CA LEU A 794 -21.63 -55.20 -20.34
C LEU A 794 -21.17 -55.88 -19.04
N LEU A 795 -20.74 -55.10 -18.04
CA LEU A 795 -20.34 -55.58 -16.71
C LEU A 795 -21.49 -56.30 -15.99
N LEU A 796 -22.68 -55.67 -15.97
CA LEU A 796 -23.88 -56.24 -15.36
C LEU A 796 -24.33 -57.54 -16.04
N LEU A 797 -24.31 -57.58 -17.38
CA LEU A 797 -24.62 -58.78 -18.14
C LEU A 797 -23.65 -59.94 -17.83
N GLY A 798 -22.35 -59.65 -17.70
CA GLY A 798 -21.37 -60.67 -17.32
C GLY A 798 -21.50 -61.16 -15.87
N ILE A 799 -21.88 -60.29 -14.92
CA ILE A 799 -22.24 -60.73 -13.55
C ILE A 799 -23.44 -61.69 -13.60
N PHE A 800 -24.50 -61.33 -14.33
CA PHE A 800 -25.70 -62.16 -14.46
C PHE A 800 -25.37 -63.55 -15.03
N LEU A 801 -24.62 -63.62 -16.14
CA LEU A 801 -24.21 -64.88 -16.75
C LEU A 801 -23.26 -65.71 -15.86
N ALA A 802 -22.40 -65.05 -15.07
CA ALA A 802 -21.54 -65.71 -14.08
C ALA A 802 -22.34 -66.27 -12.89
N TYR A 803 -23.44 -65.61 -12.50
CA TYR A 803 -24.36 -66.11 -11.47
C TYR A 803 -25.12 -67.36 -11.96
N GLU A 804 -25.69 -67.32 -13.17
CA GLU A 804 -26.41 -68.46 -13.75
C GLU A 804 -25.51 -69.69 -13.92
N THR A 805 -24.25 -69.49 -14.35
CA THR A 805 -23.32 -70.60 -14.59
C THR A 805 -22.60 -71.14 -13.34
N LYS A 806 -22.84 -70.58 -12.14
CA LYS A 806 -22.07 -70.90 -10.91
C LYS A 806 -22.20 -72.35 -10.42
N SER A 807 -23.40 -72.93 -10.51
CA SER A 807 -23.75 -74.25 -9.96
C SER A 807 -23.26 -75.39 -10.85
N VAL A 808 -23.03 -75.07 -12.12
CA VAL A 808 -22.76 -75.99 -13.22
C VAL A 808 -21.34 -76.55 -13.11
N SER A 809 -21.08 -77.72 -13.70
CA SER A 809 -19.74 -78.31 -13.80
C SER A 809 -19.52 -78.89 -15.21
N THR A 810 -18.31 -78.69 -15.73
CA THR A 810 -17.85 -79.31 -16.98
C THR A 810 -16.42 -79.77 -16.85
N GLU A 811 -16.12 -80.96 -17.35
CA GLU A 811 -14.74 -81.39 -17.58
C GLU A 811 -14.08 -80.58 -18.72
N LYS A 812 -14.89 -80.10 -19.68
CA LYS A 812 -14.45 -79.33 -20.86
C LYS A 812 -14.00 -77.88 -20.59
N ILE A 813 -14.50 -77.24 -19.52
CA ILE A 813 -13.93 -76.01 -18.95
C ILE A 813 -13.86 -76.16 -17.43
N ASN A 814 -12.65 -76.28 -16.91
CA ASN A 814 -12.36 -76.54 -15.51
C ASN A 814 -12.26 -75.29 -14.62
N ASP A 815 -12.20 -74.09 -15.21
CA ASP A 815 -11.88 -72.83 -14.50
C ASP A 815 -12.95 -71.73 -14.63
N HIS A 816 -14.12 -72.02 -15.21
CA HIS A 816 -15.22 -71.05 -15.39
C HIS A 816 -15.65 -70.36 -14.07
N ARG A 817 -15.60 -71.06 -12.94
CA ARG A 817 -15.90 -70.48 -11.61
C ARG A 817 -14.87 -69.43 -11.18
N ALA A 818 -13.60 -69.61 -11.53
CA ALA A 818 -12.55 -68.62 -11.28
C ALA A 818 -12.74 -67.38 -12.18
N VAL A 819 -13.12 -67.59 -13.45
CA VAL A 819 -13.49 -66.50 -14.37
C VAL A 819 -14.69 -65.70 -13.85
N GLY A 820 -15.72 -66.37 -13.32
CA GLY A 820 -16.87 -65.70 -12.70
C GLY A 820 -16.50 -64.83 -11.49
N MET A 821 -15.62 -65.32 -10.60
CA MET A 821 -15.10 -64.54 -9.47
C MET A 821 -14.26 -63.34 -9.92
N ALA A 822 -13.43 -63.50 -10.96
CA ALA A 822 -12.68 -62.39 -11.54
C ALA A 822 -13.62 -61.32 -12.14
N ILE A 823 -14.62 -61.72 -12.94
CA ILE A 823 -15.63 -60.82 -13.51
C ILE A 823 -16.35 -60.01 -12.42
N TYR A 824 -16.75 -60.65 -11.33
CA TYR A 824 -17.41 -59.96 -10.21
C TYR A 824 -16.51 -58.87 -9.59
N ASN A 825 -15.26 -59.22 -9.28
CA ASN A 825 -14.30 -58.29 -8.66
C ASN A 825 -13.97 -57.11 -9.58
N VAL A 826 -13.73 -57.37 -10.87
CA VAL A 826 -13.51 -56.33 -11.90
C VAL A 826 -14.73 -55.41 -11.99
N ALA A 827 -15.94 -55.98 -12.07
CA ALA A 827 -17.17 -55.21 -12.23
C ALA A 827 -17.46 -54.29 -11.05
N VAL A 828 -17.34 -54.79 -9.81
CA VAL A 828 -17.59 -53.99 -8.60
C VAL A 828 -16.57 -52.84 -8.47
N LEU A 829 -15.27 -53.10 -8.71
CA LEU A 829 -14.25 -52.06 -8.68
C LEU A 829 -14.50 -50.98 -9.75
N CYS A 830 -14.78 -51.37 -10.99
CA CYS A 830 -15.03 -50.40 -12.07
C CYS A 830 -16.31 -49.57 -11.84
N LEU A 831 -17.40 -50.18 -11.36
CA LEU A 831 -18.66 -49.47 -11.10
C LEU A 831 -18.56 -48.47 -9.94
N ILE A 832 -17.69 -48.72 -8.96
CA ILE A 832 -17.44 -47.78 -7.84
C ILE A 832 -16.46 -46.68 -8.26
N THR A 833 -15.35 -47.02 -8.93
CA THR A 833 -14.28 -46.04 -9.20
C THR A 833 -14.67 -45.01 -10.26
N ALA A 834 -15.36 -45.39 -11.33
CA ALA A 834 -15.70 -44.50 -12.44
C ALA A 834 -16.46 -43.21 -12.01
N PRO A 835 -17.54 -43.26 -11.20
CA PRO A 835 -18.19 -42.04 -10.71
C PRO A 835 -17.32 -41.26 -9.71
N VAL A 836 -16.51 -41.93 -8.89
CA VAL A 836 -15.62 -41.28 -7.90
C VAL A 836 -14.56 -40.43 -8.60
N THR A 837 -13.94 -40.92 -9.68
CA THR A 837 -12.92 -40.14 -10.42
C THR A 837 -13.52 -38.98 -11.22
N MET A 838 -14.79 -39.06 -11.62
CA MET A 838 -15.49 -37.91 -12.22
C MET A 838 -15.73 -36.78 -11.19
N ILE A 839 -16.16 -37.13 -9.97
CA ILE A 839 -16.43 -36.17 -8.89
C ILE A 839 -15.14 -35.52 -8.37
N LEU A 840 -14.04 -36.27 -8.27
CA LEU A 840 -12.76 -35.79 -7.73
C LEU A 840 -11.82 -35.18 -8.79
N SER A 841 -12.35 -34.81 -9.96
CA SER A 841 -11.57 -34.32 -11.11
C SER A 841 -10.71 -33.07 -10.83
N SER A 842 -11.13 -32.21 -9.90
CA SER A 842 -10.35 -31.03 -9.44
C SER A 842 -9.23 -31.35 -8.44
N GLN A 843 -9.11 -32.59 -7.99
CA GLN A 843 -8.07 -33.05 -7.05
C GLN A 843 -7.20 -34.15 -7.70
N GLN A 844 -6.14 -33.75 -8.40
CA GLN A 844 -5.25 -34.64 -9.17
C GLN A 844 -4.74 -35.85 -8.36
N ASP A 845 -4.13 -35.63 -7.18
CA ASP A 845 -3.60 -36.72 -6.33
C ASP A 845 -4.68 -37.76 -5.97
N ALA A 846 -5.87 -37.30 -5.58
CA ALA A 846 -6.97 -38.16 -5.17
C ALA A 846 -7.55 -38.95 -6.36
N SER A 847 -7.83 -38.27 -7.48
CA SER A 847 -8.36 -38.91 -8.69
C SER A 847 -7.35 -39.92 -9.28
N PHE A 848 -6.07 -39.58 -9.32
CA PHE A 848 -5.01 -40.50 -9.74
C PHE A 848 -4.95 -41.73 -8.83
N ALA A 849 -4.91 -41.55 -7.51
CA ALA A 849 -4.84 -42.65 -6.55
C ALA A 849 -6.03 -43.63 -6.69
N PHE A 850 -7.27 -43.13 -6.77
CA PHE A 850 -8.45 -43.98 -6.94
C PHE A 850 -8.43 -44.74 -8.28
N ALA A 851 -8.12 -44.06 -9.40
CA ALA A 851 -8.03 -44.68 -10.71
C ALA A 851 -6.94 -45.77 -10.77
N SER A 852 -5.72 -45.44 -10.32
CA SER A 852 -4.58 -46.34 -10.43
C SER A 852 -4.69 -47.55 -9.52
N LEU A 853 -5.14 -47.38 -8.27
CA LEU A 853 -5.32 -48.49 -7.33
C LEU A 853 -6.41 -49.45 -7.81
N ALA A 854 -7.52 -48.94 -8.35
CA ALA A 854 -8.57 -49.79 -8.91
C ALA A 854 -8.05 -50.64 -10.10
N ILE A 855 -7.29 -50.05 -11.01
CA ILE A 855 -6.64 -50.76 -12.14
C ILE A 855 -5.69 -51.84 -11.61
N VAL A 856 -4.79 -51.48 -10.68
CA VAL A 856 -3.79 -52.39 -10.12
C VAL A 856 -4.46 -53.56 -9.39
N PHE A 857 -5.38 -53.32 -8.45
CA PHE A 857 -6.07 -54.39 -7.72
C PHE A 857 -6.91 -55.27 -8.66
N SER A 858 -7.65 -54.68 -9.59
CA SER A 858 -8.45 -55.40 -10.59
C SER A 858 -7.60 -56.37 -11.43
N ALA A 859 -6.45 -55.90 -11.95
CA ALA A 859 -5.53 -56.72 -12.74
C ALA A 859 -4.83 -57.80 -11.88
N TYR A 860 -4.31 -57.44 -10.70
CA TYR A 860 -3.66 -58.41 -9.80
C TYR A 860 -4.60 -59.53 -9.36
N ILE A 861 -5.82 -59.19 -8.92
CA ILE A 861 -6.82 -60.17 -8.49
C ILE A 861 -7.19 -61.09 -9.67
N THR A 862 -7.39 -60.53 -10.87
CA THR A 862 -7.69 -61.31 -12.08
C THR A 862 -6.56 -62.30 -12.42
N LEU A 863 -5.30 -61.84 -12.45
CA LEU A 863 -4.15 -62.69 -12.73
C LEU A 863 -3.98 -63.78 -11.66
N VAL A 864 -4.08 -63.43 -10.37
CA VAL A 864 -3.96 -64.39 -9.26
C VAL A 864 -5.05 -65.46 -9.33
N VAL A 865 -6.33 -65.06 -9.47
CA VAL A 865 -7.47 -65.98 -9.48
C VAL A 865 -7.44 -66.93 -10.68
N LEU A 866 -6.97 -66.48 -11.85
CA LEU A 866 -6.94 -67.29 -13.06
C LEU A 866 -5.71 -68.20 -13.18
N PHE A 867 -4.52 -67.74 -12.76
CA PHE A 867 -3.27 -68.46 -13.02
C PHE A 867 -2.68 -69.17 -11.80
N VAL A 868 -2.80 -68.63 -10.57
CA VAL A 868 -2.19 -69.28 -9.38
C VAL A 868 -2.78 -70.66 -9.08
N PRO A 869 -4.10 -70.92 -9.22
CA PRO A 869 -4.64 -72.28 -9.09
C PRO A 869 -4.09 -73.27 -10.12
N LYS A 870 -3.71 -72.79 -11.32
CA LYS A 870 -3.13 -73.61 -12.40
C LYS A 870 -1.66 -73.91 -12.12
N MET A 871 -0.88 -72.87 -11.78
CA MET A 871 0.52 -73.00 -11.37
C MET A 871 0.67 -73.94 -10.16
N ARG A 872 -0.07 -73.69 -9.08
CA ARG A 872 -0.04 -74.53 -7.87
C ARG A 872 -0.38 -75.98 -8.19
N ARG A 873 -1.46 -76.25 -8.93
CA ARG A 873 -1.91 -77.62 -9.21
C ARG A 873 -0.95 -78.40 -10.10
N LEU A 874 -0.21 -77.74 -11.00
CA LEU A 874 0.81 -78.38 -11.83
C LEU A 874 2.10 -78.64 -11.02
N ILE A 875 2.54 -77.66 -10.23
CA ILE A 875 3.79 -77.76 -9.45
C ILE A 875 3.66 -78.76 -8.28
N THR A 876 2.52 -78.79 -7.57
CA THR A 876 2.32 -79.73 -6.44
C THR A 876 1.83 -81.12 -6.85
N ARG A 877 1.80 -81.43 -8.15
CA ARG A 877 1.49 -82.76 -8.71
C ARG A 877 2.51 -83.10 -9.80
N GLY A 878 3.77 -83.19 -9.40
CA GLY A 878 4.86 -83.52 -10.32
C GLY A 878 4.62 -84.84 -11.07
N GLU A 879 5.08 -84.86 -12.32
CA GLU A 879 5.33 -86.03 -13.17
C GLU A 879 4.12 -86.85 -13.70
N TRP A 880 3.98 -86.80 -15.02
CA TRP A 880 4.10 -87.95 -15.95
C TRP A 880 3.30 -89.26 -15.78
N GLN A 881 2.37 -89.38 -14.84
CA GLN A 881 1.50 -90.57 -14.74
C GLN A 881 0.09 -90.36 -15.29
N SER A 882 -0.08 -90.67 -16.59
CA SER A 882 -1.36 -91.15 -17.17
C SER A 882 -1.14 -91.96 -18.46
N GLU A 883 -0.28 -91.48 -19.38
CA GLU A 883 -0.24 -92.03 -20.75
C GLU A 883 0.68 -93.27 -20.95
N GLN A 884 1.54 -93.60 -19.98
CA GLN A 884 2.38 -94.82 -20.00
C GLN A 884 1.91 -95.96 -19.08
N GLN A 885 0.89 -95.75 -18.25
CA GLN A 885 0.41 -96.79 -17.33
C GLN A 885 -0.89 -97.46 -17.80
N ASP A 886 -1.77 -96.73 -18.49
CA ASP A 886 -2.94 -97.32 -19.16
C ASP A 886 -2.53 -98.15 -20.40
N THR A 887 -1.55 -97.68 -21.17
CA THR A 887 -1.07 -98.32 -22.42
C THR A 887 -0.29 -99.62 -22.23
N LEU A 888 0.11 -99.95 -20.99
CA LEU A 888 0.86 -101.17 -20.64
C LEU A 888 0.14 -102.08 -19.62
N LYS A 889 -1.10 -101.74 -19.23
CA LYS A 889 -1.92 -102.57 -18.32
C LYS A 889 -3.37 -102.85 -18.78
N THR A 890 -3.79 -102.42 -19.97
CA THR A 890 -5.07 -102.86 -20.56
C THR A 890 -4.93 -104.05 -21.51
N GLY A 891 -4.03 -104.99 -21.18
CA GLY A 891 -4.19 -106.40 -21.51
C GLY A 891 -4.77 -107.14 -20.31
N SER A 892 -5.99 -107.66 -20.42
CA SER A 892 -6.53 -108.75 -19.58
C SER A 892 -6.94 -108.51 -18.10
N SER A 893 -7.25 -107.29 -17.61
CA SER A 893 -7.67 -107.15 -16.18
C SER A 893 -8.69 -106.07 -15.76
N THR A 894 -9.30 -105.29 -16.66
CA THR A 894 -10.20 -104.17 -16.28
C THR A 894 -11.70 -104.46 -16.17
N ASN A 895 -12.18 -105.69 -16.44
CA ASN A 895 -13.63 -105.98 -16.33
C ASN A 895 -14.15 -106.10 -14.88
N ASN A 896 -13.33 -106.61 -13.95
CA ASN A 896 -13.84 -107.08 -12.66
C ASN A 896 -14.35 -105.95 -11.74
N ASN A 897 -13.62 -104.84 -11.63
CA ASN A 897 -13.94 -103.79 -10.64
C ASN A 897 -15.26 -103.06 -10.97
N ASP A 898 -15.54 -102.79 -12.25
CA ASP A 898 -16.79 -102.10 -12.63
C ASP A 898 -17.99 -103.07 -12.67
N GLU A 899 -17.77 -104.36 -12.98
CA GLU A 899 -18.79 -105.40 -12.73
C GLU A 899 -19.14 -105.50 -11.24
N GLU A 900 -18.14 -105.59 -10.35
CA GLU A 900 -18.37 -105.73 -8.91
C GLU A 900 -19.09 -104.52 -8.32
N LYS A 901 -18.72 -103.31 -8.75
CA LYS A 901 -19.39 -102.07 -8.37
C LYS A 901 -20.83 -101.98 -8.90
N SER A 902 -21.08 -102.45 -10.12
CA SER A 902 -22.44 -102.57 -10.67
C SER A 902 -23.28 -103.59 -9.89
N ARG A 903 -22.74 -104.77 -9.63
CA ARG A 903 -23.38 -105.84 -8.83
C ARG A 903 -23.67 -105.39 -7.39
N GLN A 904 -22.80 -104.57 -6.79
CA GLN A 904 -23.05 -103.96 -5.47
C GLN A 904 -24.21 -102.95 -5.53
N LEU A 905 -24.20 -102.02 -6.50
CA LEU A 905 -25.31 -101.08 -6.70
C LEU A 905 -26.65 -101.79 -6.97
N GLU A 906 -26.65 -102.91 -7.70
CA GLU A 906 -27.86 -103.72 -7.86
C GLU A 906 -28.29 -104.46 -6.57
N ARG A 907 -27.40 -104.73 -5.61
CA ARG A 907 -27.78 -105.29 -4.30
C ARG A 907 -28.45 -104.20 -3.45
N GLU A 908 -27.78 -103.05 -3.31
CA GLU A 908 -28.30 -101.89 -2.57
C GLU A 908 -29.66 -101.43 -3.13
N ASN A 909 -29.84 -101.40 -4.46
CA ASN A 909 -31.11 -101.04 -5.09
C ASN A 909 -32.20 -102.12 -4.90
N ARG A 910 -31.84 -103.42 -4.82
CA ARG A 910 -32.79 -104.50 -4.48
C ARG A 910 -33.20 -104.47 -3.01
N GLU A 911 -32.31 -104.11 -2.09
CA GLU A 911 -32.65 -103.90 -0.68
C GLU A 911 -33.51 -102.65 -0.48
N LEU A 912 -33.19 -101.54 -1.15
CA LEU A 912 -34.07 -100.36 -1.20
C LEU A 912 -35.46 -100.69 -1.75
N GLN A 913 -35.58 -101.52 -2.79
CA GLN A 913 -36.89 -101.97 -3.27
C GLN A 913 -37.63 -102.87 -2.27
N LYS A 914 -36.95 -103.74 -1.51
CA LYS A 914 -37.57 -104.47 -0.39
C LYS A 914 -38.10 -103.51 0.67
N ILE A 915 -37.27 -102.55 1.13
CA ILE A 915 -37.67 -101.56 2.14
C ILE A 915 -38.85 -100.72 1.63
N ILE A 916 -38.86 -100.30 0.37
CA ILE A 916 -40.00 -99.58 -0.23
C ILE A 916 -41.26 -100.46 -0.27
N GLN A 917 -41.14 -101.76 -0.50
CA GLN A 917 -42.27 -102.69 -0.54
C GLN A 917 -42.79 -103.03 0.87
N GLU A 918 -41.90 -103.17 1.85
CA GLU A 918 -42.26 -103.30 3.28
C GLU A 918 -42.95 -102.03 3.78
N VAL A 919 -42.39 -100.85 3.51
CA VAL A 919 -43.03 -99.55 3.82
C VAL A 919 -44.39 -99.42 3.14
N LYS A 920 -44.54 -99.81 1.87
CA LYS A 920 -45.87 -99.86 1.19
C LYS A 920 -46.83 -100.85 1.84
N THR A 921 -46.35 -101.97 2.34
CA THR A 921 -47.16 -103.01 2.99
C THR A 921 -47.57 -102.59 4.40
N LEU A 922 -46.69 -101.90 5.13
CA LEU A 922 -46.95 -101.24 6.40
C LEU A 922 -47.95 -100.09 6.21
N TYR A 923 -47.79 -99.26 5.17
CA TYR A 923 -48.75 -98.21 4.82
C TYR A 923 -50.13 -98.80 4.51
N ARG A 924 -50.18 -99.93 3.79
CA ARG A 924 -51.43 -100.65 3.51
C ARG A 924 -52.07 -101.23 4.77
N HIS A 925 -51.28 -101.76 5.71
CA HIS A 925 -51.78 -102.19 7.02
C HIS A 925 -52.29 -101.03 7.87
N ILE A 926 -51.56 -99.91 7.92
CA ILE A 926 -52.00 -98.68 8.60
C ILE A 926 -53.30 -98.16 7.99
N HIS A 927 -53.44 -98.18 6.66
CA HIS A 927 -54.67 -97.77 5.98
C HIS A 927 -55.85 -98.72 6.30
N ILE A 928 -55.61 -100.05 6.34
CA ILE A 928 -56.61 -101.03 6.78
C ILE A 928 -56.98 -100.85 8.26
N ILE A 929 -56.02 -100.57 9.15
CA ILE A 929 -56.28 -100.27 10.57
C ILE A 929 -57.09 -98.99 10.73
N ILE A 930 -56.84 -97.96 9.92
CA ILE A 930 -57.63 -96.71 9.89
C ILE A 930 -59.06 -96.99 9.42
N ILE A 931 -59.25 -97.80 8.37
CA ILE A 931 -60.57 -98.19 7.86
C ILE A 931 -61.35 -99.03 8.89
N ILE A 932 -60.68 -99.99 9.56
CA ILE A 932 -61.29 -100.79 10.64
C ILE A 932 -61.64 -99.90 11.86
N LYS A 933 -60.86 -98.84 12.14
CA LYS A 933 -61.20 -97.81 13.14
C LYS A 933 -62.36 -96.87 12.74
N HIS A 934 -63.02 -97.10 11.61
CA HIS A 934 -64.24 -96.39 11.21
C HIS A 934 -65.48 -97.28 11.10
N VAL A 935 -65.44 -98.48 11.67
CA VAL A 935 -66.65 -99.29 11.95
C VAL A 935 -66.92 -99.30 13.47
N HIS A 936 -68.07 -98.74 13.83
CA HIS A 936 -68.64 -98.61 15.19
C HIS A 936 -68.92 -99.95 15.92
N PRO A 937 -69.33 -99.95 17.21
CA PRO A 937 -69.12 -98.98 18.31
C PRO A 937 -68.75 -99.63 19.68
N ASN A 938 -68.46 -98.80 20.70
CA ASN A 938 -68.43 -99.17 22.15
C ASN A 938 -67.33 -100.20 22.56
N THR A 939 -66.87 -100.34 23.81
CA THR A 939 -67.36 -99.85 25.12
C THR A 939 -66.20 -99.81 26.15
N ARG A 940 -66.22 -98.88 27.13
CA ARG A 940 -65.54 -99.00 28.47
C ARG A 940 -63.99 -99.13 28.48
N ARG A 941 -63.30 -99.01 29.62
CA ARG A 941 -63.37 -98.10 30.80
C ARG A 941 -62.02 -98.21 31.55
N SER A 942 -61.58 -97.12 32.19
CA SER A 942 -60.68 -97.09 33.36
C SER A 942 -59.50 -98.09 33.43
N LEU A 943 -58.32 -97.64 33.00
CA LEU A 943 -57.16 -97.41 33.89
C LEU A 943 -56.19 -96.40 33.23
#